data_AF-A0A4Q4UX50-F1
#
_entry.id   AF-A0A4Q4UX50-F1
#
_cell.length_a   1.000
_cell.length_b   1.000
_cell.length_c   1.000
_cell.angle_alpha   90.00
_cell.angle_beta   90.00
_cell.angle_gamma   90.00
#
_symmetry.space_group_name_H-M   'P 1'
#
loop_
_entity.id
_entity.type
_entity.pdbx_description
1 polymer ?
#
loop_
_entity_poly.entity_id
_entity_poly.type
_entity_poly.pdbx_seq_one_letter_code
_entity_poly.pdbx_strand_id
1 'polypeptide(L)'
;MEVAGATCTGCGALSQFSFPDQPGYYDLNRKAILKYLGVEQQHGSTREEDKIYEDALKNLDAEELKKQGVDVEALGLGMPPAAEGIRPSTATTKPQKAPLCDRCHYLLHNHTGKSIYHPTIDSIRDTLMESPYKYNHVYHVLDAADFPMSILPGIHQLLDLMPLRSKNRRSRAGRFYHGRKTEMSFIITRSDLLAPTKPQVDRLLPYLQEVLRDALGRSGRDVRLGNIRCVSAKRSWWTKELKEDIWKRGGAGWMVGKVNVGKSQLFEAVFPKGRMDWNPSKHQISVAMYANAADDVAASKQEKEESIAGAQGDENVQESDLFEDDGLDSFSLLPPAPKETNYPEMPLVSDLPGTTASPIRVPFGNGRGELIDLPGLERTGLEHYVKEEHRQSLVMKSRIVPEQLVIKPSQSLLLGGFIRITPREPAPIMLSYAFTPIKPHLTGTEKAMGIQEQTSEVNVENIAVPGTGEKTKHAGSFQLKWDVTKQRTGPLTRKDAVGLQVDRLPYRVLSTDILIEGVGWVEITAQVRTKDLFRSKPPQPDAPTPAPAEEGGQPQPEKQLSALERLEALAEDPKKKKTATPPPIPDEAEPGEPNWPVVDVYSPEGKFVGCRRPLNGWMLNKPKVTAEQKRKRPRKSMKGMKKLEKKRRREAAGSGGFA
;
A
#
# COMPACT_ATOMS: atom_id res chain seq x y z
N MET A 1 26.68 -25.80 -20.22
CA MET A 1 27.29 -24.93 -19.20
C MET A 1 26.67 -23.52 -19.20
N GLU A 2 25.41 -23.36 -19.65
CA GLU A 2 24.75 -22.05 -19.87
C GLU A 2 23.99 -21.47 -18.65
N VAL A 3 24.05 -22.11 -17.48
CA VAL A 3 23.29 -21.61 -16.30
C VAL A 3 24.07 -20.55 -15.53
N ALA A 4 25.36 -20.35 -15.79
CA ALA A 4 26.14 -19.26 -15.21
C ALA A 4 25.77 -17.93 -15.88
N GLY A 5 24.77 -17.21 -15.35
CA GLY A 5 24.31 -15.92 -15.87
C GLY A 5 22.78 -15.77 -15.98
N ALA A 6 22.02 -16.85 -15.80
CA ALA A 6 20.56 -16.80 -15.88
C ALA A 6 19.94 -16.23 -14.59
N THR A 7 19.12 -15.18 -14.70
CA THR A 7 18.34 -14.67 -13.56
C THR A 7 17.11 -15.52 -13.32
N CYS A 8 16.80 -15.86 -12.06
CA CYS A 8 15.58 -16.55 -11.69
C CYS A 8 14.36 -15.67 -12.02
N THR A 9 13.43 -16.16 -12.85
CA THR A 9 12.23 -15.41 -13.26
C THR A 9 11.29 -15.05 -12.09
N GLY A 10 11.31 -15.84 -11.01
CA GLY A 10 10.55 -15.57 -9.79
C GLY A 10 11.03 -14.39 -8.96
N CYS A 11 12.32 -14.36 -8.59
CA CYS A 11 12.89 -13.36 -7.66
C CYS A 11 13.90 -12.40 -8.29
N GLY A 12 14.31 -12.60 -9.55
CA GLY A 12 15.32 -11.79 -10.25
C GLY A 12 16.76 -12.05 -9.86
N ALA A 13 17.04 -12.88 -8.83
CA ALA A 13 18.40 -13.17 -8.39
C ALA A 13 19.19 -13.95 -9.45
N LEU A 14 20.50 -13.69 -9.50
CA LEU A 14 21.43 -14.45 -10.32
C LEU A 14 21.47 -15.92 -9.85
N SER A 15 21.56 -16.84 -10.80
CA SER A 15 21.69 -18.26 -10.53
C SER A 15 22.98 -18.58 -9.78
N GLN A 16 22.86 -19.39 -8.73
CA GLN A 16 23.99 -19.89 -7.95
C GLN A 16 23.76 -21.34 -7.48
N PHE A 17 24.87 -22.02 -7.17
CA PHE A 17 24.88 -23.40 -6.68
C PHE A 17 25.61 -23.56 -5.34
N SER A 18 26.13 -22.47 -4.78
CA SER A 18 27.05 -22.52 -3.62
C SER A 18 26.36 -22.31 -2.28
N PHE A 19 25.38 -21.41 -2.20
CA PHE A 19 24.73 -21.02 -0.94
C PHE A 19 23.24 -21.38 -0.92
N PRO A 20 22.83 -22.49 -0.26
CA PRO A 20 21.43 -22.93 -0.22
C PRO A 20 20.45 -21.91 0.38
N ASP A 21 20.94 -21.08 1.31
CA ASP A 21 20.14 -20.11 2.04
C ASP A 21 19.91 -18.79 1.29
N GLN A 22 20.59 -18.56 0.18
CA GLN A 22 20.53 -17.32 -0.57
C GLN A 22 19.58 -17.41 -1.77
N PRO A 23 18.97 -16.28 -2.21
CA PRO A 23 18.13 -16.28 -3.39
C PRO A 23 18.94 -16.66 -4.64
N GLY A 24 18.31 -17.34 -5.58
CA GLY A 24 18.98 -17.81 -6.80
C GLY A 24 19.67 -19.16 -6.67
N TYR A 25 19.57 -19.85 -5.52
CA TYR A 25 20.08 -21.20 -5.37
C TYR A 25 19.25 -22.26 -6.12
N TYR A 26 19.93 -23.14 -6.82
CA TYR A 26 19.37 -24.26 -7.58
C TYR A 26 20.00 -25.58 -7.12
N ASP A 27 19.24 -26.47 -6.48
CA ASP A 27 19.70 -27.82 -6.15
C ASP A 27 19.78 -28.69 -7.41
N LEU A 28 21.00 -29.11 -7.74
CA LEU A 28 21.28 -29.97 -8.90
C LEU A 28 20.60 -31.34 -8.81
N ASN A 29 20.16 -31.77 -7.62
CA ASN A 29 19.45 -33.04 -7.44
C ASN A 29 17.97 -32.98 -7.82
N ARG A 30 17.43 -31.79 -8.08
CA ARG A 30 16.00 -31.62 -8.35
C ARG A 30 15.68 -32.00 -9.80
N LYS A 31 14.73 -32.93 -9.96
CA LYS A 31 14.27 -33.42 -11.28
C LYS A 31 13.90 -32.32 -12.28
N ALA A 32 13.30 -31.22 -11.83
CA ALA A 32 12.95 -30.10 -12.72
C ALA A 32 14.18 -29.41 -13.32
N ILE A 33 15.27 -29.34 -12.56
CA ILE A 33 16.54 -28.71 -12.98
C ILE A 33 17.32 -29.69 -13.85
N LEU A 34 17.36 -30.98 -13.48
CA LEU A 34 17.96 -32.05 -14.29
C LEU A 34 17.30 -32.18 -15.67
N LYS A 35 15.97 -32.05 -15.74
CA LYS A 35 15.21 -32.01 -16.99
C LYS A 35 15.54 -30.78 -17.84
N TYR A 36 15.62 -29.61 -17.21
CA TYR A 36 15.94 -28.37 -17.92
C TYR A 36 17.39 -28.34 -18.45
N LEU A 37 18.33 -28.90 -17.68
CA LEU A 37 19.73 -29.08 -18.07
C LEU A 37 19.94 -30.20 -19.10
N GLY A 38 18.90 -30.98 -19.43
CA GLY A 38 18.99 -32.10 -20.37
C GLY A 38 19.80 -33.29 -19.86
N VAL A 39 20.10 -33.36 -18.56
CA VAL A 39 20.90 -34.43 -17.94
C VAL A 39 20.05 -35.69 -17.73
N GLU A 40 18.74 -35.54 -17.55
CA GLU A 40 17.78 -36.64 -17.49
C GLU A 40 16.99 -36.71 -18.81
N GLN A 41 17.28 -37.71 -19.65
CA GLN A 41 16.47 -37.98 -20.85
C GLN A 41 15.04 -38.34 -20.44
N GLN A 42 14.07 -37.94 -21.26
CA GLN A 42 12.66 -38.25 -21.04
C GLN A 42 12.44 -39.77 -21.01
N HIS A 43 12.50 -40.41 -19.85
CA HIS A 43 11.58 -41.48 -19.55
C HIS A 43 10.24 -40.82 -19.24
N GLY A 44 9.50 -40.49 -20.29
CA GLY A 44 8.07 -40.33 -20.17
C GLY A 44 7.56 -41.59 -19.49
N SER A 45 7.21 -41.49 -18.21
CA SER A 45 6.30 -42.46 -17.62
C SER A 45 4.96 -42.21 -18.30
N THR A 46 4.82 -42.68 -19.55
CA THR A 46 3.55 -43.24 -19.99
C THR A 46 3.22 -44.24 -18.90
N ARG A 47 2.22 -43.95 -18.07
CA ARG A 47 1.72 -44.94 -17.13
C ARG A 47 1.38 -46.17 -17.98
N GLU A 48 1.58 -47.37 -17.45
CA GLU A 48 1.13 -48.59 -18.15
C GLU A 48 -0.36 -48.46 -18.52
N GLU A 49 -1.12 -47.73 -17.69
CA GLU A 49 -2.50 -47.30 -17.93
C GLU A 49 -2.71 -46.51 -19.23
N ASP A 50 -1.82 -45.59 -19.60
CA ASP A 50 -1.93 -44.81 -20.85
C ASP A 50 -1.68 -45.70 -22.07
N LYS A 51 -0.76 -46.67 -21.95
CA LYS A 51 -0.52 -47.68 -23.00
C LYS A 51 -1.70 -48.64 -23.13
N ILE A 52 -2.30 -49.04 -22.01
CA ILE A 52 -3.52 -49.86 -21.99
C ILE A 52 -4.70 -49.08 -22.58
N TYR A 53 -4.79 -47.77 -22.32
CA TYR A 53 -5.83 -46.92 -22.88
C TYR A 53 -5.66 -46.72 -24.40
N GLU A 54 -4.42 -46.50 -24.86
CA GLU A 54 -4.10 -46.43 -26.29
C GLU A 54 -4.31 -47.76 -27.02
N ASP A 55 -3.95 -48.89 -26.42
CA ASP A 55 -4.19 -50.22 -26.99
C ASP A 55 -5.68 -50.61 -26.96
N ALA A 56 -6.43 -50.20 -25.94
CA ALA A 56 -7.89 -50.36 -25.90
C ALA A 56 -8.58 -49.53 -26.98
N LEU A 57 -8.11 -48.29 -27.24
CA LEU A 57 -8.61 -47.42 -28.30
C LEU A 57 -8.29 -47.96 -29.71
N LYS A 58 -7.15 -48.64 -29.90
CA LYS A 58 -6.79 -49.26 -31.18
C LYS A 58 -7.60 -50.51 -31.51
N ASN A 59 -8.10 -51.22 -30.49
CA ASN A 59 -8.86 -52.45 -30.66
C ASN A 59 -10.39 -52.23 -30.70
N LEU A 60 -10.86 -50.98 -30.68
CA LEU A 60 -12.28 -50.62 -30.76
C LEU A 60 -12.66 -50.23 -32.19
N ASP A 61 -13.43 -51.09 -32.87
CA ASP A 61 -13.94 -50.82 -34.22
C ASP A 61 -15.02 -49.73 -34.19
N ALA A 62 -14.81 -48.66 -34.98
CA ALA A 62 -15.67 -47.48 -35.05
C ALA A 62 -17.12 -47.80 -35.51
N GLU A 63 -17.36 -48.96 -36.14
CA GLU A 63 -18.68 -49.38 -36.59
C GLU A 63 -19.57 -49.99 -35.48
N GLU A 64 -18.98 -50.61 -34.45
CA GLU A 64 -19.74 -51.15 -33.30
C GLU A 64 -20.20 -50.03 -32.35
N LEU A 65 -19.38 -48.99 -32.18
CA LEU A 65 -19.69 -47.82 -31.36
C LEU A 65 -20.87 -47.00 -31.90
N LYS A 66 -21.00 -46.90 -33.24
CA LYS A 66 -22.17 -46.28 -33.89
C LYS A 66 -23.46 -47.08 -33.67
N LYS A 67 -23.39 -48.43 -33.67
CA LYS A 67 -24.56 -49.29 -33.37
C LYS A 67 -25.00 -49.18 -31.91
N GLN A 68 -24.08 -48.88 -30.99
CA GLN A 68 -24.38 -48.68 -29.58
C GLN A 68 -24.80 -47.24 -29.23
N GLY A 69 -24.98 -46.36 -30.22
CA GLY A 69 -25.54 -45.02 -30.04
C GLY A 69 -24.56 -43.97 -29.52
N VAL A 70 -23.24 -44.22 -29.62
CA VAL A 70 -22.21 -43.25 -29.27
C VAL A 70 -21.79 -42.50 -30.54
N ASP A 71 -22.00 -41.19 -30.54
CA ASP A 71 -21.70 -40.32 -31.68
C ASP A 71 -20.20 -39.96 -31.71
N VAL A 72 -19.49 -40.54 -32.69
CA VAL A 72 -18.02 -40.50 -32.80
C VAL A 72 -17.51 -39.08 -33.11
N GLU A 73 -18.35 -38.23 -33.71
CA GLU A 73 -18.00 -36.84 -34.02
C GLU A 73 -17.99 -35.93 -32.77
N ALA A 74 -18.80 -36.22 -31.76
CA ALA A 74 -18.83 -35.45 -30.50
C ALA A 74 -17.61 -35.73 -29.61
N LEU A 75 -17.01 -36.92 -29.73
CA LEU A 75 -15.75 -37.31 -29.06
C LEU A 75 -14.49 -36.87 -29.84
N GLY A 76 -14.64 -36.52 -31.13
CA GLY A 76 -13.55 -36.11 -32.03
C GLY A 76 -12.90 -34.76 -31.74
N LEU A 77 -13.37 -34.01 -30.74
CA LEU A 77 -12.71 -32.78 -30.25
C LEU A 77 -11.47 -33.06 -29.36
N GLY A 78 -11.11 -34.34 -29.18
CA GLY A 78 -10.03 -34.79 -28.30
C GLY A 78 -8.92 -35.64 -28.93
N MET A 79 -8.86 -35.83 -30.26
CA MET A 79 -7.77 -36.59 -30.90
C MET A 79 -7.00 -35.73 -31.92
N PRO A 80 -5.65 -35.73 -31.93
CA PRO A 80 -4.88 -35.11 -33.01
C PRO A 80 -5.03 -35.93 -34.30
N PRO A 81 -5.00 -35.29 -35.48
CA PRO A 81 -5.20 -35.99 -36.75
C PRO A 81 -4.07 -37.00 -36.99
N ALA A 82 -4.45 -38.21 -37.39
CA ALA A 82 -3.55 -39.25 -37.84
C ALA A 82 -2.72 -38.76 -39.04
N ALA A 83 -1.41 -38.91 -38.91
CA ALA A 83 -0.43 -38.52 -39.90
C ALA A 83 -0.40 -39.50 -41.07
N GLU A 84 -0.68 -39.01 -42.28
CA GLU A 84 -0.13 -39.57 -43.51
C GLU A 84 0.78 -38.52 -44.15
N GLY A 85 2.04 -38.91 -44.41
CA GLY A 85 2.98 -38.12 -45.21
C GLY A 85 4.12 -37.49 -44.40
N ILE A 86 5.25 -38.21 -44.33
CA ILE A 86 6.53 -37.76 -43.81
C ILE A 86 6.98 -36.47 -44.54
N ARG A 87 7.07 -35.37 -43.79
CA ARG A 87 8.07 -34.32 -43.98
C ARG A 87 8.66 -34.03 -42.60
N PRO A 88 10.00 -33.95 -42.43
CA PRO A 88 10.60 -33.67 -41.14
C PRO A 88 10.40 -32.19 -40.84
N SER A 89 9.20 -31.80 -40.43
CA SER A 89 9.00 -30.56 -39.70
C SER A 89 9.54 -30.80 -38.30
N THR A 90 10.64 -30.12 -38.00
CA THR A 90 11.16 -29.88 -36.67
C THR A 90 10.01 -29.85 -35.65
N ALA A 91 9.89 -30.92 -34.86
CA ALA A 91 8.98 -30.94 -33.74
C ALA A 91 9.38 -29.78 -32.84
N THR A 92 8.63 -28.68 -32.91
CA THR A 92 8.73 -27.59 -31.96
C THR A 92 8.30 -28.15 -30.61
N THR A 93 9.26 -28.72 -29.90
CA THR A 93 9.17 -29.04 -28.49
C THR A 93 8.70 -27.74 -27.84
N LYS A 94 7.53 -27.75 -27.17
CA LYS A 94 7.12 -26.59 -26.36
C LYS A 94 8.32 -26.22 -25.48
N PRO A 95 8.81 -24.97 -25.50
CA PRO A 95 9.99 -24.61 -24.72
C PRO A 95 9.71 -24.99 -23.26
N GLN A 96 10.58 -25.83 -22.69
CA GLN A 96 10.43 -26.27 -21.31
C GLN A 96 10.53 -25.03 -20.42
N LYS A 97 9.52 -24.81 -19.59
CA LYS A 97 9.43 -23.66 -18.68
C LYS A 97 10.69 -23.60 -17.80
N ALA A 98 11.29 -22.42 -17.68
CA ALA A 98 12.50 -22.28 -16.88
C ALA A 98 12.20 -22.63 -15.41
N PRO A 99 13.02 -23.46 -14.74
CA PRO A 99 12.78 -23.81 -13.35
C PRO A 99 13.02 -22.59 -12.45
N LEU A 100 12.17 -22.47 -11.43
CA LEU A 100 12.36 -21.50 -10.36
C LEU A 100 13.44 -21.98 -9.39
N CYS A 101 14.20 -21.03 -8.83
CA CYS A 101 15.13 -21.32 -7.74
C CYS A 101 14.38 -21.94 -6.54
N ASP A 102 15.10 -22.66 -5.69
CA ASP A 102 14.46 -23.48 -4.66
C ASP A 102 13.71 -22.63 -3.65
N ARG A 103 14.24 -21.46 -3.30
CA ARG A 103 13.51 -20.47 -2.49
C ARG A 103 12.17 -20.09 -3.12
N CYS A 104 12.14 -19.73 -4.41
CA CYS A 104 10.89 -19.38 -5.09
C CYS A 104 9.93 -20.57 -5.17
N HIS A 105 10.46 -21.78 -5.33
CA HIS A 105 9.66 -23.00 -5.30
C HIS A 105 9.03 -23.24 -3.92
N TYR A 106 9.81 -23.15 -2.83
CA TYR A 106 9.29 -23.27 -1.46
C TYR A 106 8.30 -22.15 -1.12
N LEU A 107 8.54 -20.92 -1.58
CA LEU A 107 7.60 -19.82 -1.40
C LEU A 107 6.27 -20.06 -2.12
N LEU A 108 6.32 -20.63 -3.32
CA LEU A 108 5.13 -20.88 -4.13
C LEU A 108 4.31 -22.06 -3.57
N HIS A 109 4.95 -23.16 -3.22
CA HIS A 109 4.27 -24.41 -2.84
C HIS A 109 4.10 -24.59 -1.34
N ASN A 110 5.09 -24.18 -0.55
CA ASN A 110 5.12 -24.42 0.89
C ASN A 110 4.88 -23.14 1.70
N HIS A 111 4.88 -21.98 1.05
CA HIS A 111 4.80 -20.66 1.69
C HIS A 111 5.83 -20.50 2.82
N THR A 112 7.03 -21.03 2.61
CA THR A 112 8.17 -20.92 3.51
C THR A 112 9.33 -20.26 2.80
N GLY A 113 9.99 -19.31 3.46
CA GLY A 113 11.16 -18.65 2.92
C GLY A 113 11.77 -17.65 3.90
N LYS A 114 13.09 -17.56 3.91
CA LYS A 114 13.82 -16.51 4.63
C LYS A 114 13.62 -15.16 3.93
N SER A 115 13.46 -14.12 4.73
CA SER A 115 13.41 -12.73 4.26
C SER A 115 14.74 -12.38 3.57
N ILE A 116 14.69 -11.61 2.49
CA ILE A 116 15.89 -11.22 1.73
C ILE A 116 16.40 -9.88 2.26
N TYR A 117 17.69 -9.61 2.02
CA TYR A 117 18.23 -8.26 2.11
C TYR A 117 17.40 -7.27 1.29
N HIS A 118 16.97 -6.20 1.93
CA HIS A 118 16.21 -5.13 1.29
C HIS A 118 17.16 -3.98 0.90
N PRO A 119 17.03 -3.42 -0.31
CA PRO A 119 17.86 -2.30 -0.73
C PRO A 119 17.59 -1.06 0.11
N THR A 120 18.60 -0.19 0.22
CA THR A 120 18.43 1.15 0.76
C THR A 120 17.77 2.07 -0.26
N ILE A 121 17.27 3.23 0.19
CA ILE A 121 16.69 4.25 -0.70
C ILE A 121 17.73 4.79 -1.68
N ASP A 122 18.97 4.94 -1.23
CA ASP A 122 20.07 5.44 -2.05
C ASP A 122 20.38 4.47 -3.19
N SER A 123 20.38 3.15 -2.93
CA SER A 123 20.53 2.14 -3.98
C SER A 123 19.45 2.25 -5.08
N ILE A 124 18.22 2.56 -4.71
CA ILE A 124 17.12 2.77 -5.66
C ILE A 124 17.34 4.05 -6.48
N ARG A 125 17.85 5.10 -5.84
CA ARG A 125 18.18 6.36 -6.51
C ARG A 125 19.27 6.15 -7.55
N ASP A 126 20.34 5.44 -7.19
CA ASP A 126 21.46 5.15 -8.09
C ASP A 126 20.98 4.31 -9.28
N THR A 127 20.17 3.28 -9.01
CA THR A 127 19.55 2.46 -10.06
C THR A 127 18.68 3.29 -11.02
N LEU A 128 17.94 4.28 -10.51
CA LEU A 128 17.12 5.17 -11.33
C LEU A 128 17.99 6.13 -12.17
N MET A 129 19.13 6.57 -11.66
CA MET A 129 20.09 7.43 -12.36
C MET A 129 20.89 6.68 -13.44
N GLU A 130 21.03 5.37 -13.32
CA GLU A 130 21.66 4.53 -14.33
C GLU A 130 20.72 4.22 -15.51
N SER A 131 19.43 4.53 -15.38
CA SER A 131 18.42 4.21 -16.39
C SER A 131 18.79 4.66 -17.82
N PRO A 132 18.76 3.77 -18.83
CA PRO A 132 19.11 4.13 -20.20
C PRO A 132 17.99 4.91 -20.93
N TYR A 133 16.81 5.07 -20.31
CA TYR A 133 15.65 5.71 -20.91
C TYR A 133 15.59 7.22 -20.66
N LYS A 134 15.23 7.98 -21.70
CA LYS A 134 14.97 9.43 -21.62
C LYS A 134 13.68 9.75 -20.86
N TYR A 135 12.68 8.89 -20.98
CA TYR A 135 11.38 9.02 -20.31
C TYR A 135 11.24 7.93 -19.25
N ASN A 136 11.19 8.36 -17.99
CA ASN A 136 11.07 7.49 -16.83
C ASN A 136 9.79 7.81 -16.09
N HIS A 137 9.06 6.78 -15.67
CA HIS A 137 7.86 6.93 -14.85
C HIS A 137 7.95 6.07 -13.61
N VAL A 138 7.97 6.68 -12.43
CA VAL A 138 8.02 5.98 -11.15
C VAL A 138 6.60 5.81 -10.60
N TYR A 139 6.17 4.56 -10.50
CA TYR A 139 4.94 4.13 -9.86
C TYR A 139 5.23 3.79 -8.40
N HIS A 140 4.90 4.71 -7.49
CA HIS A 140 5.01 4.45 -6.08
C HIS A 140 3.78 3.67 -5.59
N VAL A 141 3.99 2.40 -5.29
CA VAL A 141 2.97 1.45 -4.85
C VAL A 141 2.80 1.54 -3.33
N LEU A 142 1.57 1.82 -2.91
CA LEU A 142 1.14 2.03 -1.53
C LEU A 142 0.05 1.02 -1.20
N ASP A 143 -0.02 0.60 0.05
CA ASP A 143 -1.06 -0.33 0.51
C ASP A 143 -2.23 0.41 1.16
N ALA A 144 -3.46 0.10 0.76
CA ALA A 144 -4.66 0.70 1.33
C ALA A 144 -4.89 0.36 2.82
N ALA A 145 -4.46 -0.81 3.29
CA ALA A 145 -4.73 -1.26 4.66
C ALA A 145 -4.00 -0.41 5.71
N ASP A 146 -2.76 -0.02 5.43
CA ASP A 146 -1.91 0.75 6.35
C ASP A 146 -1.63 2.18 5.88
N PHE A 147 -2.26 2.64 4.79
CA PHE A 147 -2.10 3.98 4.26
C PHE A 147 -2.34 5.06 5.34
N PRO A 148 -1.42 6.02 5.57
CA PRO A 148 -0.25 6.37 4.76
C PRO A 148 1.10 5.77 5.22
N MET A 149 1.13 4.82 6.16
CA MET A 149 2.39 4.26 6.68
C MET A 149 3.21 3.50 5.64
N SER A 150 2.62 3.06 4.53
CA SER A 150 3.32 2.43 3.40
C SER A 150 4.15 3.40 2.54
N ILE A 151 4.06 4.71 2.76
CA ILE A 151 4.91 5.71 2.08
C ILE A 151 6.38 5.49 2.45
N LEU A 152 7.26 5.63 1.47
CA LEU A 152 8.70 5.49 1.69
C LEU A 152 9.25 6.66 2.53
N PRO A 153 10.07 6.38 3.55
CA PRO A 153 10.81 7.43 4.23
C PRO A 153 11.73 8.13 3.21
N GLY A 154 12.01 9.42 3.39
CA GLY A 154 12.91 10.13 2.47
C GLY A 154 12.39 10.32 1.04
N ILE A 155 11.10 10.07 0.77
CA ILE A 155 10.49 10.30 -0.56
C ILE A 155 10.75 11.72 -1.07
N HIS A 156 10.95 12.70 -0.19
CA HIS A 156 11.33 14.07 -0.55
C HIS A 156 12.62 14.12 -1.37
N GLN A 157 13.62 13.31 -1.06
CA GLN A 157 14.87 13.24 -1.83
C GLN A 157 14.64 12.64 -3.22
N LEU A 158 13.74 11.65 -3.33
CA LEU A 158 13.29 11.13 -4.63
C LEU A 158 12.44 12.16 -5.39
N LEU A 159 11.65 12.96 -4.69
CA LEU A 159 10.81 14.04 -5.24
C LEU A 159 11.60 15.27 -5.65
N ASP A 160 12.77 15.53 -5.07
CA ASP A 160 13.67 16.63 -5.48
C ASP A 160 14.25 16.37 -6.88
N LEU A 161 14.48 15.09 -7.21
CA LEU A 161 14.85 14.65 -8.55
C LEU A 161 13.65 14.68 -9.52
N MET A 162 12.43 14.75 -8.99
CA MET A 162 11.17 14.50 -9.70
C MET A 162 10.05 15.43 -9.19
N PRO A 163 10.13 16.75 -9.42
CA PRO A 163 9.20 17.69 -8.79
C PRO A 163 7.78 17.44 -9.28
N LEU A 164 6.89 17.12 -8.33
CA LEU A 164 5.47 16.99 -8.59
C LEU A 164 4.89 18.34 -9.02
N ARG A 165 3.86 18.29 -9.87
CA ARG A 165 3.22 19.50 -10.37
C ARG A 165 2.67 20.32 -9.21
N SER A 166 3.05 21.60 -9.11
CA SER A 166 2.50 22.47 -8.07
C SER A 166 1.06 22.89 -8.35
N LYS A 167 0.35 23.36 -7.32
CA LYS A 167 -1.03 23.89 -7.42
C LYS A 167 -1.15 25.09 -8.37
N ASN A 168 -0.05 25.80 -8.64
CA ASN A 168 -0.06 26.93 -9.58
C ASN A 168 -0.45 26.45 -10.99
N ARG A 169 -1.48 27.05 -11.58
CA ARG A 169 -1.96 26.70 -12.94
C ARG A 169 -0.87 26.85 -14.00
N ARG A 170 0.10 27.75 -13.80
CA ARG A 170 1.24 28.00 -14.69
C ARG A 170 2.38 26.99 -14.54
N SER A 171 2.31 26.04 -13.61
CA SER A 171 3.32 25.00 -13.44
C SER A 171 3.32 24.04 -14.65
N ARG A 172 4.47 23.90 -15.30
CA ARG A 172 4.67 22.98 -16.43
C ARG A 172 4.71 21.54 -15.93
N ALA A 173 4.11 20.63 -16.69
CA ALA A 173 4.14 19.20 -16.40
C ALA A 173 5.47 18.60 -16.86
N GLY A 174 6.36 18.33 -15.90
CA GLY A 174 7.64 17.68 -16.14
C GLY A 174 8.75 18.66 -16.51
N ARG A 175 9.76 18.74 -15.66
CA ARG A 175 11.05 19.36 -15.97
C ARG A 175 11.99 18.26 -16.46
N PHE A 176 12.80 18.59 -17.45
CA PHE A 176 13.93 17.74 -17.80
C PHE A 176 15.04 18.02 -16.79
N TYR A 177 15.50 16.99 -16.11
CA TYR A 177 16.68 17.01 -15.26
C TYR A 177 17.74 16.13 -15.93
N HIS A 178 18.95 16.66 -16.12
CA HIS A 178 20.05 15.95 -16.80
C HIS A 178 19.65 15.29 -18.14
N GLY A 179 18.83 15.98 -18.95
CA GLY A 179 18.36 15.46 -20.25
C GLY A 179 17.26 14.39 -20.18
N ARG A 180 16.82 14.00 -18.98
CA ARG A 180 15.78 12.98 -18.74
C ARG A 180 14.52 13.60 -18.15
N LYS A 181 13.36 13.03 -18.47
CA LYS A 181 12.07 13.42 -17.90
C LYS A 181 11.56 12.30 -17.02
N THR A 182 11.49 12.58 -15.72
CA THR A 182 11.05 11.61 -14.73
C THR A 182 9.76 12.08 -14.07
N GLU A 183 8.69 11.30 -14.20
CA GLU A 183 7.37 11.59 -13.62
C GLU A 183 7.03 10.57 -12.53
N MET A 184 6.28 10.99 -11.50
CA MET A 184 5.85 10.11 -10.42
C MET A 184 4.34 9.97 -10.38
N SER A 185 3.82 8.77 -10.10
CA SER A 185 2.41 8.52 -9.75
C SER A 185 2.30 7.69 -8.47
N PHE A 186 1.30 7.98 -7.65
CA PHE A 186 1.01 7.21 -6.44
C PHE A 186 -0.11 6.22 -6.73
N ILE A 187 0.14 4.94 -6.51
CA ILE A 187 -0.84 3.87 -6.72
C ILE A 187 -1.17 3.23 -5.38
N ILE A 188 -2.41 3.39 -4.93
CA ILE A 188 -2.94 2.73 -3.73
C ILE A 188 -3.54 1.39 -4.15
N THR A 189 -2.87 0.29 -3.82
CA THR A 189 -3.31 -1.08 -4.09
C THR A 189 -4.27 -1.59 -3.02
N ARG A 190 -4.83 -2.79 -3.25
CA ARG A 190 -5.79 -3.44 -2.33
C ARG A 190 -6.95 -2.54 -1.91
N SER A 191 -7.40 -1.67 -2.81
CA SER A 191 -8.50 -0.73 -2.56
C SER A 191 -9.83 -1.41 -2.25
N ASP A 192 -9.97 -2.70 -2.56
CA ASP A 192 -11.10 -3.55 -2.18
C ASP A 192 -11.24 -3.82 -0.68
N LEU A 193 -10.18 -3.56 0.10
CA LEU A 193 -10.21 -3.63 1.57
C LEU A 193 -10.92 -2.44 2.21
N LEU A 194 -10.90 -1.27 1.56
CA LEU A 194 -11.49 -0.03 2.11
C LEU A 194 -13.03 -0.06 2.05
N ALA A 195 -13.58 -0.44 0.90
CA ALA A 195 -15.01 -0.40 0.64
C ALA A 195 -15.47 -1.53 -0.28
N PRO A 196 -16.75 -1.96 -0.21
CA PRO A 196 -17.25 -3.07 -0.99
C PRO A 196 -17.42 -2.82 -2.48
N THR A 197 -17.50 -1.56 -2.92
CA THR A 197 -17.82 -1.22 -4.32
C THR A 197 -16.87 -0.18 -4.88
N LYS A 198 -16.58 -0.28 -6.19
CA LYS A 198 -15.74 0.66 -6.95
C LYS A 198 -16.16 2.14 -6.72
N PRO A 199 -17.45 2.53 -6.82
CA PRO A 199 -17.85 3.93 -6.66
C PRO A 199 -17.71 4.48 -5.24
N GLN A 200 -17.71 3.62 -4.22
CA GLN A 200 -17.47 4.06 -2.85
C GLN A 200 -16.00 4.42 -2.63
N VAL A 201 -15.08 3.67 -3.24
CA VAL A 201 -13.65 4.01 -3.24
C VAL A 201 -13.40 5.30 -4.02
N ASP A 202 -14.08 5.53 -5.15
CA ASP A 202 -13.98 6.82 -5.87
C ASP A 202 -14.35 8.01 -4.99
N ARG A 203 -15.39 7.87 -4.16
CA ARG A 203 -15.78 8.92 -3.19
C ARG A 203 -14.74 9.13 -2.09
N LEU A 204 -13.90 8.14 -1.81
CA LEU A 204 -12.81 8.24 -0.83
C LEU A 204 -11.55 8.89 -1.40
N LEU A 205 -11.41 9.02 -2.73
CA LEU A 205 -10.22 9.60 -3.35
C LEU A 205 -9.88 11.01 -2.82
N PRO A 206 -10.83 11.97 -2.69
CA PRO A 206 -10.50 13.29 -2.14
C PRO A 206 -9.96 13.22 -0.70
N TYR A 207 -10.50 12.31 0.10
CA TYR A 207 -10.03 12.06 1.46
C TYR A 207 -8.62 11.46 1.46
N LEU A 208 -8.34 10.48 0.60
CA LEU A 208 -7.01 9.87 0.47
C LEU A 208 -5.97 10.89 -0.02
N GLN A 209 -6.37 11.83 -0.90
CA GLN A 209 -5.53 12.95 -1.34
C GLN A 209 -5.18 13.89 -0.18
N GLU A 210 -6.12 14.19 0.72
CA GLU A 210 -5.85 14.98 1.93
C GLU A 210 -4.91 14.27 2.88
N VAL A 211 -5.15 12.98 3.15
CA VAL A 211 -4.27 12.18 4.01
C VAL A 211 -2.86 12.07 3.42
N LEU A 212 -2.72 11.90 2.11
CA LEU A 212 -1.39 11.90 1.47
C LEU A 212 -0.71 13.26 1.61
N ARG A 213 -1.47 14.35 1.46
CA ARG A 213 -0.95 15.71 1.59
C ARG A 213 -0.41 15.97 2.99
N ASP A 214 -1.13 15.52 4.01
CA ASP A 214 -0.70 15.64 5.41
C ASP A 214 0.54 14.78 5.69
N ALA A 215 0.59 13.56 5.13
CA ALA A 215 1.73 12.64 5.29
C ALA A 215 3.00 13.13 4.57
N LEU A 216 2.86 13.81 3.42
CA LEU A 216 3.97 14.45 2.70
C LEU A 216 4.43 15.78 3.34
N GLY A 217 3.79 16.22 4.42
CA GLY A 217 4.21 17.38 5.20
C GLY A 217 4.36 18.66 4.38
N ARG A 218 5.51 19.35 4.53
CA ARG A 218 5.78 20.66 3.88
C ARG A 218 5.74 20.56 2.35
N SER A 219 6.37 19.53 1.78
CA SER A 219 6.42 19.32 0.33
C SER A 219 5.06 18.95 -0.27
N GLY A 220 4.14 18.38 0.53
CA GLY A 220 2.80 18.02 0.07
C GLY A 220 1.84 19.21 -0.13
N ARG A 221 2.02 20.30 0.64
CA ARG A 221 1.04 21.41 0.70
C ARG A 221 0.82 22.09 -0.65
N ASP A 222 1.88 22.24 -1.43
CA ASP A 222 1.86 22.97 -2.70
C ASP A 222 1.74 22.04 -3.92
N VAL A 223 1.63 20.74 -3.71
CA VAL A 223 1.56 19.75 -4.79
C VAL A 223 0.12 19.46 -5.22
N ARG A 224 -0.08 19.44 -6.54
CA ARG A 224 -1.29 18.95 -7.21
C ARG A 224 -1.21 17.43 -7.31
N LEU A 225 -1.73 16.76 -6.27
CA LEU A 225 -1.81 15.30 -6.15
C LEU A 225 -2.87 14.65 -7.10
N GLY A 226 -2.92 15.09 -8.36
CA GLY A 226 -3.81 14.54 -9.40
C GLY A 226 -3.32 13.22 -9.99
N ASN A 227 -2.17 12.74 -9.55
CA ASN A 227 -1.49 11.51 -9.96
C ASN A 227 -1.74 10.33 -9.00
N ILE A 228 -2.62 10.50 -8.00
CA ILE A 228 -3.04 9.41 -7.11
C ILE A 228 -4.12 8.58 -7.80
N ARG A 229 -3.97 7.25 -7.78
CA ARG A 229 -4.98 6.30 -8.24
C ARG A 229 -5.17 5.17 -7.24
N CYS A 230 -6.42 4.77 -7.07
CA CYS A 230 -6.76 3.55 -6.35
C CYS A 230 -6.87 2.39 -7.35
N VAL A 231 -6.31 1.24 -7.02
CA VAL A 231 -6.37 0.01 -7.83
C VAL A 231 -6.61 -1.20 -6.95
N SER A 232 -7.23 -2.23 -7.53
CA SER A 232 -7.30 -3.56 -6.93
C SER A 232 -7.00 -4.61 -7.99
N ALA A 233 -5.86 -5.29 -7.86
CA ALA A 233 -5.48 -6.38 -8.75
C ALA A 233 -6.47 -7.57 -8.63
N LYS A 234 -6.84 -7.94 -7.39
CA LYS A 234 -7.77 -9.03 -7.08
C LYS A 234 -9.16 -8.84 -7.71
N ARG A 235 -9.68 -7.61 -7.72
CA ARG A 235 -10.99 -7.28 -8.32
C ARG A 235 -10.87 -6.70 -9.73
N SER A 236 -9.66 -6.56 -10.27
CA SER A 236 -9.38 -5.89 -11.54
C SER A 236 -9.99 -4.49 -11.64
N TRP A 237 -10.01 -3.73 -10.53
CA TRP A 237 -10.51 -2.36 -10.51
C TRP A 237 -9.42 -1.40 -11.00
N TRP A 238 -9.74 -0.60 -12.02
CA TRP A 238 -8.86 0.39 -12.68
C TRP A 238 -7.55 -0.17 -13.28
N THR A 239 -7.33 -1.50 -13.24
CA THR A 239 -6.13 -2.14 -13.80
C THR A 239 -6.06 -2.00 -15.32
N LYS A 240 -7.20 -2.08 -16.02
CA LYS A 240 -7.29 -1.88 -17.47
C LYS A 240 -6.88 -0.47 -17.88
N GLU A 241 -7.40 0.54 -17.18
CA GLU A 241 -7.09 1.96 -17.43
C GLU A 241 -5.60 2.24 -17.18
N LEU A 242 -5.04 1.68 -16.10
CA LEU A 242 -3.62 1.79 -15.81
C LEU A 242 -2.75 1.10 -16.86
N LYS A 243 -3.14 -0.09 -17.33
CA LYS A 243 -2.45 -0.82 -18.41
C LYS A 243 -2.38 0.01 -19.71
N GLU A 244 -3.48 0.64 -20.10
CA GLU A 244 -3.49 1.53 -21.27
C GLU A 244 -2.60 2.76 -21.07
N ASP A 245 -2.54 3.31 -19.86
CA ASP A 245 -1.70 4.47 -19.58
C ASP A 245 -0.20 4.13 -19.57
N ILE A 246 0.18 2.96 -19.05
CA ILE A 246 1.56 2.45 -19.18
C ILE A 246 1.92 2.30 -20.65
N TRP A 247 1.04 1.68 -21.44
CA TRP A 247 1.25 1.51 -22.87
C TRP A 247 1.38 2.86 -23.61
N LYS A 248 0.47 3.80 -23.39
CA LYS A 248 0.47 5.12 -24.03
C LYS A 248 1.72 5.94 -23.72
N ARG A 249 2.21 5.88 -22.47
CA ARG A 249 3.39 6.63 -22.04
C ARG A 249 4.67 6.12 -22.70
N GLY A 250 4.83 4.80 -22.80
CA GLY A 250 6.10 4.19 -23.23
C GLY A 250 7.27 4.55 -22.29
N GLY A 251 8.48 4.14 -22.65
CA GLY A 251 9.68 4.33 -21.81
C GLY A 251 9.75 3.38 -20.62
N ALA A 252 10.58 3.71 -19.63
CA ALA A 252 10.79 2.86 -18.46
C ALA A 252 9.79 3.18 -17.33
N GLY A 253 9.01 2.17 -16.94
CA GLY A 253 8.10 2.21 -15.80
C GLY A 253 8.71 1.51 -14.58
N TRP A 254 8.99 2.26 -13.52
CA TRP A 254 9.63 1.77 -12.30
C TRP A 254 8.59 1.53 -11.22
N MET A 255 8.43 0.31 -10.73
CA MET A 255 7.57 0.02 -9.57
C MET A 255 8.36 0.05 -8.27
N VAL A 256 7.99 0.95 -7.35
CA VAL A 256 8.70 1.15 -6.08
C VAL A 256 7.73 1.16 -4.92
N GLY A 257 8.00 0.42 -3.85
CA GLY A 257 7.18 0.41 -2.64
C GLY A 257 7.80 -0.45 -1.55
N LYS A 258 7.21 -0.41 -0.35
CA LYS A 258 7.59 -1.32 0.74
C LYS A 258 7.23 -2.77 0.40
N VAL A 259 7.78 -3.73 1.14
CA VAL A 259 7.35 -5.13 1.06
C VAL A 259 5.85 -5.28 1.36
N ASN A 260 5.20 -6.31 0.82
CA ASN A 260 3.79 -6.65 1.05
C ASN A 260 2.76 -5.57 0.67
N VAL A 261 3.14 -4.57 -0.14
CA VAL A 261 2.19 -3.60 -0.73
C VAL A 261 1.45 -4.14 -1.96
N GLY A 262 1.70 -5.38 -2.37
CA GLY A 262 1.08 -5.97 -3.57
C GLY A 262 1.73 -5.52 -4.89
N LYS A 263 3.02 -5.17 -4.86
CA LYS A 263 3.82 -4.76 -6.02
C LYS A 263 3.83 -5.84 -7.12
N SER A 264 4.24 -7.06 -6.80
CA SER A 264 4.29 -8.18 -7.77
C SER A 264 2.90 -8.54 -8.31
N GLN A 265 1.85 -8.46 -7.47
CA GLN A 265 0.47 -8.69 -7.89
C GLN A 265 -0.04 -7.60 -8.85
N LEU A 266 0.33 -6.34 -8.59
CA LEU A 266 0.02 -5.23 -9.48
C LEU A 266 0.78 -5.34 -10.81
N PHE A 267 2.06 -5.72 -10.74
CA PHE A 267 2.90 -5.94 -11.91
C PHE A 267 2.26 -6.94 -12.88
N GLU A 268 1.80 -8.09 -12.35
CA GLU A 268 1.11 -9.09 -13.15
C GLU A 268 -0.17 -8.56 -13.82
N ALA A 269 -0.97 -7.81 -13.06
CA ALA A 269 -2.28 -7.35 -13.51
C ALA A 269 -2.22 -6.21 -14.54
N VAL A 270 -1.16 -5.41 -14.51
CA VAL A 270 -1.06 -4.17 -15.31
C VAL A 270 -0.19 -4.38 -16.57
N PHE A 271 0.69 -5.39 -16.57
CA PHE A 271 1.59 -5.62 -17.69
C PHE A 271 0.84 -5.82 -19.04
N PRO A 272 1.22 -5.10 -20.11
CA PRO A 272 0.56 -5.18 -21.41
C PRO A 272 0.94 -6.46 -22.21
N LYS A 273 0.42 -7.61 -21.78
CA LYS A 273 0.51 -8.90 -22.51
C LYS A 273 -0.18 -8.82 -23.88
N GLY A 274 0.33 -9.56 -24.87
CA GLY A 274 -0.41 -9.83 -26.11
C GLY A 274 -0.32 -8.75 -27.20
N ARG A 275 0.67 -7.86 -27.17
CA ARG A 275 0.74 -6.66 -28.05
C ARG A 275 2.00 -6.56 -28.91
N MET A 276 2.65 -7.69 -29.17
CA MET A 276 3.87 -7.73 -29.99
C MET A 276 3.63 -7.50 -31.49
N ASP A 277 2.38 -7.62 -31.97
CA ASP A 277 2.00 -7.36 -33.37
C ASP A 277 1.95 -5.87 -33.73
N TRP A 278 2.38 -5.00 -32.81
CA TRP A 278 2.42 -3.56 -33.03
C TRP A 278 3.71 -3.16 -33.74
N ASN A 279 3.58 -2.69 -34.99
CA ASN A 279 4.70 -2.10 -35.72
C ASN A 279 4.90 -0.64 -35.29
N PRO A 280 6.13 -0.22 -34.97
CA PRO A 280 6.43 1.18 -34.64
C PRO A 280 6.10 2.09 -35.83
N SER A 281 5.34 3.16 -35.59
CA SER A 281 5.12 4.18 -36.63
C SER A 281 6.43 4.91 -36.92
N LYS A 282 6.70 5.21 -38.20
CA LYS A 282 7.94 5.83 -38.74
C LYS A 282 8.38 7.17 -38.10
N HIS A 283 7.65 7.70 -37.11
CA HIS A 283 7.97 8.97 -36.42
C HIS A 283 8.18 8.80 -34.90
N GLN A 284 8.19 7.57 -34.39
CA GLN A 284 8.54 7.32 -33.01
C GLN A 284 10.01 6.93 -32.97
N ILE A 285 10.83 7.73 -32.28
CA ILE A 285 12.24 7.46 -32.05
C ILE A 285 12.32 6.15 -31.26
N SER A 286 12.47 5.04 -31.99
CA SER A 286 12.95 3.77 -31.44
C SER A 286 14.41 4.00 -31.08
N VAL A 287 14.73 3.91 -29.79
CA VAL A 287 16.12 3.73 -29.38
C VAL A 287 16.47 2.29 -29.77
N ALA A 288 17.17 2.12 -30.89
CA ALA A 288 17.79 0.85 -31.21
C ALA A 288 18.84 0.58 -30.12
N MET A 289 18.57 -0.40 -29.25
CA MET A 289 19.47 -0.78 -28.16
C MET A 289 20.55 -1.78 -28.55
N TYR A 290 20.52 -2.29 -29.79
CA TYR A 290 21.53 -3.19 -30.33
C TYR A 290 21.74 -2.87 -31.80
N ALA A 291 23.00 -2.70 -32.21
CA ALA A 291 23.35 -2.72 -33.62
C ALA A 291 22.98 -4.11 -34.16
N ASN A 292 22.07 -4.18 -35.13
CA ASN A 292 21.83 -5.42 -35.85
C ASN A 292 23.08 -5.70 -36.70
N ALA A 293 24.00 -6.50 -36.16
CA ALA A 293 25.24 -6.90 -36.84
C ALA A 293 25.03 -7.88 -38.02
N ALA A 294 23.86 -7.87 -38.67
CA ALA A 294 23.53 -8.82 -39.73
C ALA A 294 23.11 -8.19 -41.07
N ASP A 295 22.78 -6.90 -41.13
CA ASP A 295 22.23 -6.28 -42.37
C ASP A 295 23.06 -5.15 -42.98
N ASP A 296 24.18 -4.72 -42.37
CA ASP A 296 25.00 -3.60 -42.88
C ASP A 296 26.26 -4.03 -43.68
N VAL A 297 26.40 -5.31 -44.04
CA VAL A 297 27.55 -5.79 -44.85
C VAL A 297 27.37 -5.52 -46.35
N ALA A 298 26.18 -5.10 -46.80
CA ALA A 298 25.90 -4.89 -48.23
C ALA A 298 25.95 -3.41 -48.69
N ALA A 299 25.96 -2.43 -47.78
CA ALA A 299 25.73 -1.02 -48.13
C ALA A 299 26.94 -0.08 -48.04
N SER A 300 28.12 -0.55 -47.59
CA SER A 300 29.30 0.32 -47.40
C SER A 300 30.46 0.08 -48.39
N LYS A 301 30.23 -0.63 -49.51
CA LYS A 301 31.26 -0.94 -50.52
C LYS A 301 31.38 0.03 -51.70
N GLN A 302 30.71 1.19 -51.71
CA GLN A 302 30.71 2.07 -52.90
C GLN A 302 31.18 3.52 -52.68
N GLU A 303 31.61 3.92 -51.50
CA GLU A 303 32.10 5.29 -51.29
C GLU A 303 33.35 5.30 -50.41
N LYS A 304 34.50 4.92 -50.98
CA LYS A 304 35.86 5.31 -50.53
C LYS A 304 36.96 4.73 -51.43
N GLU A 305 36.85 4.99 -52.73
CA GLU A 305 38.01 4.94 -53.63
C GLU A 305 38.13 6.32 -54.28
N GLU A 306 38.74 7.27 -53.56
CA GLU A 306 39.54 8.35 -54.13
C GLU A 306 40.10 9.23 -53.00
N SER A 307 41.40 9.53 -53.08
CA SER A 307 42.27 10.21 -52.09
C SER A 307 42.64 9.30 -50.90
N ILE A 308 43.89 8.91 -50.68
CA ILE A 308 45.07 9.76 -50.48
C ILE A 308 46.34 8.98 -50.83
N ALA A 309 47.20 9.60 -51.63
CA ALA A 309 48.61 9.24 -51.77
C ALA A 309 49.41 9.79 -50.58
N GLY A 310 50.32 8.99 -49.99
CA GLY A 310 51.34 9.51 -49.08
C GLY A 310 51.93 8.51 -48.08
N ALA A 311 53.13 8.02 -48.42
CA ALA A 311 54.26 7.69 -47.53
C ALA A 311 54.19 6.48 -46.55
N GLN A 312 54.81 5.40 -47.04
CA GLN A 312 55.74 4.43 -46.41
C GLN A 312 56.09 4.54 -44.91
N GLY A 313 56.11 3.37 -44.26
CA GLY A 313 57.18 2.94 -43.33
C GLY A 313 56.77 2.62 -41.90
N ASP A 314 56.36 1.38 -41.61
CA ASP A 314 57.18 0.40 -40.86
C ASP A 314 56.35 -0.83 -40.48
N GLU A 315 56.85 -1.99 -40.90
CA GLU A 315 56.40 -3.32 -40.45
C GLU A 315 57.24 -3.73 -39.24
N ASN A 316 56.58 -4.13 -38.13
CA ASN A 316 56.90 -5.42 -37.49
C ASN A 316 55.97 -5.79 -36.31
N VAL A 317 55.44 -7.01 -36.44
CA VAL A 317 55.14 -8.03 -35.41
C VAL A 317 53.80 -7.97 -34.65
N GLN A 318 52.91 -8.86 -35.11
CA GLN A 318 51.79 -9.54 -34.43
C GLN A 318 52.21 -10.05 -33.04
N GLU A 319 51.35 -10.13 -32.01
CA GLU A 319 50.29 -11.13 -31.89
C GLU A 319 49.60 -10.96 -30.51
N SER A 320 48.33 -11.39 -30.41
CA SER A 320 47.48 -11.55 -29.20
C SER A 320 46.57 -10.40 -28.77
N ASP A 321 45.52 -10.13 -29.56
CA ASP A 321 44.22 -9.70 -29.02
C ASP A 321 43.13 -10.60 -29.62
N LEU A 322 42.96 -11.76 -29.00
CA LEU A 322 41.89 -12.73 -29.28
C LEU A 322 41.06 -12.94 -28.01
N PHE A 323 40.60 -11.86 -27.37
CA PHE A 323 39.53 -11.90 -26.37
C PHE A 323 38.85 -10.53 -26.35
N GLU A 324 37.98 -10.24 -27.33
CA GLU A 324 36.90 -9.27 -27.09
C GLU A 324 35.92 -9.93 -26.10
N ASP A 325 36.23 -9.76 -24.82
CA ASP A 325 35.33 -10.04 -23.71
C ASP A 325 34.07 -9.18 -23.92
N ASP A 326 32.92 -9.84 -24.10
CA ASP A 326 31.60 -9.21 -24.06
C ASP A 326 31.48 -8.53 -22.69
N GLY A 327 31.84 -7.24 -22.66
CA GLY A 327 31.94 -6.43 -21.47
C GLY A 327 30.61 -6.31 -20.75
N LEU A 328 30.31 -7.30 -19.91
CA LEU A 328 29.43 -7.13 -18.77
C LEU A 328 30.09 -6.08 -17.89
N ASP A 329 29.62 -4.83 -18.02
CA ASP A 329 30.08 -3.72 -17.19
C ASP A 329 29.86 -4.12 -15.72
N SER A 330 30.93 -4.51 -15.03
CA SER A 330 30.89 -5.13 -13.70
C SER A 330 30.29 -4.19 -12.62
N PHE A 331 29.99 -2.95 -12.99
CA PHE A 331 29.39 -1.92 -12.16
C PHE A 331 27.93 -1.58 -12.53
N SER A 332 27.33 -2.24 -13.53
CA SER A 332 25.93 -2.01 -13.90
C SER A 332 24.96 -2.56 -12.84
N LEU A 333 24.18 -1.69 -12.19
CA LEU A 333 23.22 -2.10 -11.15
C LEU A 333 21.98 -2.81 -11.70
N LEU A 334 21.74 -2.67 -13.01
CA LEU A 334 20.62 -3.31 -13.70
C LEU A 334 21.07 -4.60 -14.39
N PRO A 335 20.31 -5.71 -14.27
CA PRO A 335 20.56 -6.90 -15.06
C PRO A 335 20.31 -6.62 -16.56
N PRO A 336 20.92 -7.42 -17.46
CA PRO A 336 20.69 -7.30 -18.90
C PRO A 336 19.20 -7.49 -19.21
N ALA A 337 18.68 -6.70 -20.15
CA ALA A 337 17.27 -6.77 -20.52
C ALA A 337 16.96 -8.12 -21.20
N PRO A 338 15.97 -8.89 -20.72
CA PRO A 338 15.60 -10.15 -21.37
C PRO A 338 14.98 -9.88 -22.75
N LYS A 339 15.08 -10.86 -23.66
CA LYS A 339 14.45 -10.78 -24.99
C LYS A 339 12.94 -10.59 -24.84
N GLU A 340 12.37 -9.67 -25.63
CA GLU A 340 10.93 -9.41 -25.61
C GLU A 340 10.14 -10.65 -26.06
N THR A 341 9.13 -11.02 -25.28
CA THR A 341 8.22 -12.13 -25.59
C THR A 341 6.78 -11.67 -25.38
N ASN A 342 5.83 -12.26 -26.13
CA ASN A 342 4.42 -11.86 -26.07
C ASN A 342 3.76 -12.18 -24.70
N TYR A 343 4.27 -13.23 -24.06
CA TYR A 343 3.85 -13.72 -22.74
C TYR A 343 5.09 -14.03 -21.90
N PRO A 344 5.73 -13.00 -21.31
CA PRO A 344 6.90 -13.21 -20.47
C PRO A 344 6.52 -13.96 -19.19
N GLU A 345 7.48 -14.69 -18.63
CA GLU A 345 7.34 -15.26 -17.29
C GLU A 345 7.26 -14.12 -16.28
N MET A 346 6.18 -14.12 -15.49
CA MET A 346 5.92 -13.03 -14.54
C MET A 346 6.61 -13.32 -13.19
N PRO A 347 7.02 -12.28 -12.45
CA PRO A 347 7.56 -12.42 -11.10
C PRO A 347 6.64 -13.21 -10.17
N LEU A 348 7.23 -13.88 -9.17
CA LEU A 348 6.47 -14.65 -8.19
C LEU A 348 5.62 -13.72 -7.32
N VAL A 349 4.33 -14.04 -7.21
CA VAL A 349 3.40 -13.36 -6.29
C VAL A 349 3.25 -14.21 -5.03
N SER A 350 3.71 -13.68 -3.89
CA SER A 350 3.52 -14.28 -2.57
C SER A 350 3.20 -13.21 -1.54
N ASP A 351 2.50 -13.60 -0.47
CA ASP A 351 2.18 -12.75 0.68
C ASP A 351 3.38 -12.58 1.64
N LEU A 352 4.42 -13.40 1.47
CA LEU A 352 5.64 -13.31 2.26
C LEU A 352 6.54 -12.16 1.77
N PRO A 353 7.22 -11.46 2.70
CA PRO A 353 8.13 -10.38 2.35
C PRO A 353 9.32 -10.88 1.52
N GLY A 354 9.86 -9.99 0.68
CA GLY A 354 11.05 -10.27 -0.12
C GLY A 354 10.82 -11.22 -1.31
N THR A 355 9.68 -11.16 -2.01
CA THR A 355 9.49 -11.97 -3.24
C THR A 355 10.50 -11.60 -4.33
N THR A 356 10.78 -10.30 -4.50
CA THR A 356 11.74 -9.75 -5.45
C THR A 356 13.08 -9.49 -4.73
N ALA A 357 14.13 -10.17 -5.16
CA ALA A 357 15.50 -10.05 -4.63
C ALA A 357 16.31 -9.00 -5.41
N SER A 358 16.20 -9.02 -6.73
CA SER A 358 16.89 -8.11 -7.65
C SER A 358 15.91 -7.47 -8.62
N PRO A 359 16.23 -6.32 -9.24
CA PRO A 359 15.37 -5.68 -10.23
C PRO A 359 14.96 -6.65 -11.36
N ILE A 360 13.66 -6.81 -11.60
CA ILE A 360 13.15 -7.63 -12.71
C ILE A 360 12.70 -6.70 -13.83
N ARG A 361 13.35 -6.79 -14.99
CA ARG A 361 13.04 -5.99 -16.18
C ARG A 361 12.20 -6.81 -17.15
N VAL A 362 11.05 -6.29 -17.55
CA VAL A 362 10.20 -6.92 -18.58
C VAL A 362 9.91 -5.90 -19.69
N PRO A 363 10.59 -6.01 -20.84
CA PRO A 363 10.36 -5.11 -21.97
C PRO A 363 9.03 -5.42 -22.69
N PHE A 364 8.45 -4.41 -23.34
CA PHE A 364 7.18 -4.54 -24.06
C PHE A 364 7.09 -3.66 -25.31
N GLY A 365 6.38 -4.17 -26.32
CA GLY A 365 5.93 -3.39 -27.48
C GLY A 365 7.00 -3.10 -28.51
N ASN A 366 7.94 -4.02 -28.75
CA ASN A 366 9.04 -3.95 -29.71
C ASN A 366 9.90 -2.69 -29.50
N GLY A 367 10.50 -2.54 -28.32
CA GLY A 367 11.34 -1.38 -27.99
C GLY A 367 10.58 -0.11 -27.61
N ARG A 368 9.26 -0.19 -27.38
CA ARG A 368 8.44 0.94 -26.92
C ARG A 368 8.73 1.34 -25.47
N GLY A 369 9.06 0.37 -24.62
CA GLY A 369 9.35 0.62 -23.22
C GLY A 369 9.63 -0.66 -22.42
N GLU A 370 9.94 -0.48 -21.15
CA GLU A 370 10.13 -1.58 -20.21
C GLU A 370 9.43 -1.31 -18.89
N LEU A 371 8.97 -2.37 -18.23
CA LEU A 371 8.42 -2.31 -16.88
C LEU A 371 9.39 -3.00 -15.94
N ILE A 372 9.85 -2.27 -14.92
CA ILE A 372 10.90 -2.69 -14.00
C ILE A 372 10.30 -2.83 -12.61
N ASP A 373 10.38 -4.04 -12.07
CA ASP A 373 9.98 -4.34 -10.71
C ASP A 373 11.19 -4.27 -9.78
N LEU A 374 11.26 -3.23 -8.93
CA LEU A 374 12.36 -3.09 -7.98
C LEU A 374 12.11 -3.92 -6.71
N PRO A 375 13.16 -4.40 -6.02
CA PRO A 375 13.01 -5.03 -4.73
C PRO A 375 12.31 -4.09 -3.74
N GLY A 376 11.38 -4.64 -2.95
CA GLY A 376 10.61 -3.85 -2.00
C GLY A 376 11.48 -3.41 -0.83
N LEU A 377 11.29 -2.18 -0.33
CA LEU A 377 12.00 -1.76 0.88
C LEU A 377 11.40 -2.42 2.12
N GLU A 378 12.24 -2.67 3.12
CA GLU A 378 11.80 -3.25 4.37
C GLU A 378 10.79 -2.36 5.08
N ARG A 379 9.84 -3.02 5.76
CA ARG A 379 8.99 -2.37 6.76
C ARG A 379 9.78 -2.17 8.04
N THR A 380 9.17 -1.57 9.05
CA THR A 380 9.83 -1.45 10.36
C THR A 380 10.05 -2.80 11.08
N GLY A 381 9.56 -3.93 10.54
CA GLY A 381 9.88 -5.29 11.02
C GLY A 381 8.93 -5.91 12.06
N LEU A 382 7.63 -5.56 12.07
CA LEU A 382 6.67 -6.09 13.07
C LEU A 382 6.60 -7.63 13.10
N GLU A 383 6.81 -8.25 11.94
CA GLU A 383 6.82 -9.71 11.74
C GLU A 383 7.89 -10.45 12.54
N HIS A 384 8.95 -9.79 12.99
CA HIS A 384 10.00 -10.39 13.83
C HIS A 384 9.53 -10.66 15.27
N TYR A 385 8.51 -9.94 15.74
CA TYR A 385 7.94 -10.11 17.08
C TYR A 385 6.77 -11.10 17.10
N VAL A 386 6.43 -11.68 15.95
CA VAL A 386 5.32 -12.62 15.80
C VAL A 386 5.87 -14.01 15.46
N LYS A 387 5.29 -15.04 16.09
CA LYS A 387 5.62 -16.44 15.83
C LYS A 387 5.47 -16.75 14.34
N GLU A 388 6.36 -17.57 13.79
CA GLU A 388 6.43 -17.82 12.34
C GLU A 388 5.10 -18.32 11.77
N GLU A 389 4.43 -19.19 12.52
CA GLU A 389 3.12 -19.78 12.22
C GLU A 389 2.01 -18.73 12.00
N HIS A 390 2.09 -17.60 12.70
CA HIS A 390 1.09 -16.53 12.64
C HIS A 390 1.52 -15.33 11.80
N ARG A 391 2.70 -15.33 11.16
CA ARG A 391 3.13 -14.18 10.31
C ARG A 391 2.16 -13.93 9.16
N GLN A 392 1.60 -14.98 8.57
CA GLN A 392 0.60 -14.84 7.50
C GLN A 392 -0.75 -14.30 7.99
N SER A 393 -1.08 -14.50 9.27
CA SER A 393 -2.34 -13.99 9.83
C SER A 393 -2.30 -12.48 10.08
N LEU A 394 -1.11 -11.86 10.04
CA LEU A 394 -0.96 -10.40 10.08
C LEU A 394 -1.45 -9.74 8.79
N VAL A 395 -1.33 -10.42 7.64
CA VAL A 395 -1.63 -9.83 6.34
C VAL A 395 -3.13 -9.87 6.06
N MET A 396 -3.74 -8.71 5.82
CA MET A 396 -5.14 -8.61 5.44
C MET A 396 -5.38 -9.11 3.99
N LYS A 397 -5.83 -10.36 3.85
CA LYS A 397 -6.12 -11.01 2.54
C LYS A 397 -7.51 -10.68 1.98
N SER A 398 -8.46 -10.34 2.84
CA SER A 398 -9.84 -10.05 2.49
C SER A 398 -10.41 -8.94 3.37
N ARG A 399 -11.47 -8.31 2.89
CA ARG A 399 -12.15 -7.23 3.61
C ARG A 399 -12.77 -7.78 4.90
N ILE A 400 -12.51 -7.08 6.01
CA ILE A 400 -12.99 -7.43 7.34
C ILE A 400 -14.20 -6.57 7.69
N VAL A 401 -15.24 -7.18 8.24
CA VAL A 401 -16.37 -6.47 8.86
C VAL A 401 -16.13 -6.51 10.37
N PRO A 402 -15.77 -5.39 11.00
CA PRO A 402 -15.41 -5.38 12.41
C PRO A 402 -16.64 -5.51 13.29
N GLU A 403 -16.45 -6.00 14.51
CA GLU A 403 -17.46 -5.93 15.56
C GLU A 403 -17.34 -4.61 16.33
N GLN A 404 -18.46 -4.16 16.92
CA GLN A 404 -18.46 -2.98 17.78
C GLN A 404 -18.03 -3.36 19.19
N LEU A 405 -16.87 -2.88 19.62
CA LEU A 405 -16.36 -3.08 20.98
C LEU A 405 -16.52 -1.80 21.80
N VAL A 406 -17.04 -1.93 23.02
CA VAL A 406 -17.24 -0.80 23.94
C VAL A 406 -16.14 -0.82 25.00
N ILE A 407 -15.22 0.12 24.92
CA ILE A 407 -14.11 0.27 25.87
C ILE A 407 -14.54 1.24 26.97
N LYS A 408 -14.65 0.74 28.20
CA LYS A 408 -14.93 1.54 29.39
C LYS A 408 -13.63 2.13 29.98
N PRO A 409 -13.71 3.16 30.83
CA PRO A 409 -12.59 3.55 31.68
C PRO A 409 -12.06 2.33 32.45
N SER A 410 -10.73 2.21 32.53
CA SER A 410 -10.01 1.05 33.11
C SER A 410 -10.03 -0.26 32.31
N GLN A 411 -10.63 -0.30 31.11
CA GLN A 411 -10.51 -1.42 30.17
C GLN A 411 -9.53 -1.11 29.05
N SER A 412 -8.88 -2.15 28.54
CA SER A 412 -7.93 -2.06 27.44
C SER A 412 -8.28 -3.05 26.34
N LEU A 413 -8.03 -2.64 25.09
CA LEU A 413 -8.17 -3.48 23.91
C LEU A 413 -6.81 -4.07 23.57
N LEU A 414 -6.73 -5.40 23.51
CA LEU A 414 -5.57 -6.16 23.05
C LEU A 414 -5.80 -6.70 21.65
N LEU A 415 -4.78 -6.59 20.79
CA LEU A 415 -4.73 -7.22 19.48
C LEU A 415 -3.59 -8.23 19.47
N GLY A 416 -3.93 -9.51 19.28
CA GLY A 416 -2.96 -10.61 19.17
C GLY A 416 -2.15 -10.88 20.44
N GLY A 417 -2.49 -10.23 21.55
CA GLY A 417 -1.79 -10.35 22.82
C GLY A 417 -0.58 -9.45 23.00
N PHE A 418 -0.18 -8.62 22.02
CA PHE A 418 1.04 -7.80 22.12
C PHE A 418 0.89 -6.32 21.75
N ILE A 419 -0.18 -5.94 21.05
CA ILE A 419 -0.54 -4.52 20.85
C ILE A 419 -1.69 -4.20 21.79
N ARG A 420 -1.49 -3.19 22.65
CA ARG A 420 -2.49 -2.75 23.64
C ARG A 420 -2.89 -1.31 23.38
N ILE A 421 -4.19 -1.06 23.41
CA ILE A 421 -4.81 0.26 23.27
C ILE A 421 -5.60 0.55 24.54
N THR A 422 -5.21 1.62 25.26
CA THR A 422 -5.76 1.98 26.57
C THR A 422 -6.23 3.43 26.57
N PRO A 423 -7.50 3.72 26.90
CA PRO A 423 -7.98 5.09 27.08
C PRO A 423 -7.24 5.78 28.24
N ARG A 424 -6.77 7.01 28.03
CA ARG A 424 -6.14 7.83 29.07
C ARG A 424 -7.18 8.56 29.89
N GLU A 425 -7.05 8.51 31.21
CA GLU A 425 -7.96 9.21 32.13
C GLU A 425 -7.72 10.74 32.12
N PRO A 426 -8.77 11.58 32.14
CA PRO A 426 -10.20 11.25 32.17
C PRO A 426 -10.74 10.78 30.80
N ALA A 427 -11.18 9.53 30.72
CA ALA A 427 -11.62 8.91 29.47
C ALA A 427 -13.16 8.82 29.39
N PRO A 428 -13.80 9.30 28.32
CA PRO A 428 -15.18 8.92 28.01
C PRO A 428 -15.26 7.44 27.59
N ILE A 429 -16.47 6.89 27.53
CA ILE A 429 -16.68 5.58 26.92
C ILE A 429 -16.33 5.67 25.43
N MET A 430 -15.43 4.80 24.97
CA MET A 430 -14.96 4.76 23.59
C MET A 430 -15.53 3.53 22.88
N LEU A 431 -15.86 3.67 21.61
CA LEU A 431 -16.25 2.58 20.72
C LEU A 431 -15.10 2.31 19.76
N SER A 432 -14.66 1.05 19.71
CA SER A 432 -13.59 0.59 18.83
C SER A 432 -14.14 -0.35 17.76
N TYR A 433 -13.57 -0.24 16.55
CA TYR A 433 -13.82 -1.12 15.42
C TYR A 433 -12.47 -1.56 14.83
N ALA A 434 -12.11 -2.83 15.03
CA ALA A 434 -10.83 -3.37 14.60
C ALA A 434 -10.91 -3.89 13.15
N PHE A 435 -10.36 -3.14 12.19
CA PHE A 435 -10.12 -3.59 10.82
C PHE A 435 -8.76 -4.27 10.73
N THR A 436 -8.60 -5.34 11.49
CA THR A 436 -7.36 -6.13 11.56
C THR A 436 -7.71 -7.61 11.45
N PRO A 437 -6.90 -8.43 10.74
CA PRO A 437 -7.12 -9.88 10.67
C PRO A 437 -6.91 -10.57 12.02
N ILE A 438 -6.20 -9.91 12.93
CA ILE A 438 -5.97 -10.36 14.30
C ILE A 438 -7.24 -10.14 15.14
N LYS A 439 -7.61 -11.15 15.93
CA LYS A 439 -8.78 -11.09 16.80
C LYS A 439 -8.59 -10.07 17.93
N PRO A 440 -9.54 -9.14 18.12
CA PRO A 440 -9.51 -8.21 19.24
C PRO A 440 -10.01 -8.88 20.54
N HIS A 441 -9.33 -8.57 21.65
CA HIS A 441 -9.69 -9.03 22.98
C HIS A 441 -9.85 -7.84 23.94
N LEU A 442 -11.00 -7.73 24.60
CA LEU A 442 -11.27 -6.67 25.57
C LEU A 442 -11.11 -7.23 26.99
N THR A 443 -10.28 -6.58 27.82
CA THR A 443 -10.06 -7.01 29.21
C THR A 443 -9.74 -5.82 30.11
N GLY A 444 -9.67 -6.04 31.43
CA GLY A 444 -9.23 -5.01 32.39
C GLY A 444 -7.77 -4.65 32.16
N THR A 445 -7.38 -3.39 32.41
CA THR A 445 -6.04 -2.89 32.05
C THR A 445 -4.90 -3.66 32.71
N GLU A 446 -5.04 -4.04 33.98
CA GLU A 446 -4.04 -4.86 34.69
C GLU A 446 -3.86 -6.24 34.04
N LYS A 447 -4.97 -6.92 33.71
CA LYS A 447 -4.93 -8.20 33.00
C LYS A 447 -4.36 -8.05 31.59
N ALA A 448 -4.62 -6.91 30.94
CA ALA A 448 -4.09 -6.63 29.62
C ALA A 448 -2.57 -6.48 29.66
N MET A 449 -2.03 -5.84 30.69
CA MET A 449 -0.58 -5.73 30.92
C MET A 449 0.04 -7.11 31.15
N GLY A 450 -0.54 -7.93 32.03
CA GLY A 450 -0.01 -9.28 32.27
C GLY A 450 -0.05 -10.22 31.05
N ILE A 451 -1.05 -10.09 30.18
CA ILE A 451 -1.10 -10.84 28.91
C ILE A 451 -0.03 -10.34 27.94
N GLN A 452 0.17 -9.02 27.87
CA GLN A 452 1.15 -8.37 27.01
C GLN A 452 2.59 -8.69 27.44
N GLU A 453 2.84 -8.74 28.75
CA GLU A 453 4.11 -9.13 29.35
C GLU A 453 4.35 -10.65 29.34
N GLN A 454 3.38 -11.45 28.87
CA GLN A 454 3.44 -12.92 28.84
C GLN A 454 3.58 -13.57 30.22
N THR A 455 3.22 -12.87 31.29
CA THR A 455 3.28 -13.32 32.68
C THR A 455 1.97 -13.95 33.17
N SER A 456 0.88 -13.78 32.41
CA SER A 456 -0.46 -14.24 32.80
C SER A 456 -0.77 -15.67 32.36
N GLU A 457 -1.39 -16.46 33.25
CA GLU A 457 -1.94 -17.80 32.98
C GLU A 457 -3.27 -17.79 32.20
N VAL A 458 -3.76 -16.60 31.82
CA VAL A 458 -5.04 -16.46 31.14
C VAL A 458 -4.90 -16.98 29.70
N ASN A 459 -5.75 -17.94 29.34
CA ASN A 459 -5.77 -18.60 28.03
C ASN A 459 -6.33 -17.67 26.93
N VAL A 460 -5.60 -16.59 26.62
CA VAL A 460 -5.82 -15.73 25.46
C VAL A 460 -4.74 -16.04 24.44
N GLU A 461 -5.13 -16.19 23.17
CA GLU A 461 -4.21 -16.44 22.07
C GLU A 461 -3.20 -15.30 21.95
N ASN A 462 -1.94 -15.57 22.31
CA ASN A 462 -0.83 -14.65 22.16
C ASN A 462 0.07 -15.10 21.00
N ILE A 463 0.05 -14.33 19.92
CA ILE A 463 0.81 -14.62 18.69
C ILE A 463 2.24 -14.09 18.74
N ALA A 464 2.60 -13.34 19.79
CA ALA A 464 3.95 -12.81 19.93
C ALA A 464 4.97 -13.87 20.33
N VAL A 465 6.21 -13.66 19.90
CA VAL A 465 7.36 -14.49 20.30
C VAL A 465 7.61 -14.33 21.81
N PRO A 466 7.99 -15.39 22.54
CA PRO A 466 8.39 -15.28 23.94
C PRO A 466 9.49 -14.23 24.14
N GLY A 467 9.36 -13.37 25.16
CA GLY A 467 10.30 -12.27 25.43
C GLY A 467 9.98 -10.96 24.70
N THR A 468 8.92 -10.92 23.89
CA THR A 468 8.40 -9.66 23.30
C THR A 468 7.82 -8.73 24.37
N GLY A 469 7.29 -9.30 25.46
CA GLY A 469 6.71 -8.55 26.57
C GLY A 469 7.68 -7.50 27.13
N GLU A 470 8.91 -7.88 27.42
CA GLU A 470 9.96 -6.98 27.96
C GLU A 470 10.35 -5.85 27.01
N LYS A 471 10.23 -6.08 25.69
CA LYS A 471 10.54 -5.08 24.66
C LYS A 471 9.39 -4.12 24.42
N THR A 472 8.22 -4.37 24.99
CA THR A 472 7.03 -3.53 24.78
C THR A 472 7.22 -2.17 25.46
N LYS A 473 6.98 -1.10 24.70
CA LYS A 473 7.06 0.28 25.20
C LYS A 473 5.82 1.07 24.78
N HIS A 474 5.65 2.24 25.39
CA HIS A 474 4.64 3.20 24.96
C HIS A 474 5.00 3.72 23.56
N ALA A 475 4.13 3.47 22.59
CA ALA A 475 4.33 3.84 21.19
C ALA A 475 3.92 5.28 20.91
N GLY A 476 2.95 5.78 21.66
CA GLY A 476 2.45 7.14 21.52
C GLY A 476 1.06 7.34 22.13
N SER A 477 0.73 8.61 22.32
CA SER A 477 -0.57 9.06 22.78
C SER A 477 -1.32 9.73 21.63
N PHE A 478 -2.45 9.17 21.25
CA PHE A 478 -3.23 9.65 20.11
C PHE A 478 -4.49 10.36 20.58
N GLN A 479 -4.64 11.62 20.17
CA GLN A 479 -5.78 12.46 20.51
C GLN A 479 -6.91 12.28 19.50
N LEU A 480 -8.14 12.09 19.98
CA LEU A 480 -9.35 12.05 19.16
C LEU A 480 -9.74 13.46 18.71
N LYS A 481 -9.07 13.98 17.68
CA LYS A 481 -9.24 15.38 17.23
C LYS A 481 -10.28 15.61 16.14
N TRP A 482 -10.66 14.57 15.39
CA TRP A 482 -11.52 14.75 14.22
C TRP A 482 -13.00 14.58 14.55
N ASP A 483 -13.79 15.63 14.30
CA ASP A 483 -15.25 15.62 14.45
C ASP A 483 -15.92 14.82 13.32
N VAL A 484 -16.58 13.72 13.70
CA VAL A 484 -17.37 12.84 12.83
C VAL A 484 -18.87 12.84 13.17
N THR A 485 -19.33 13.88 13.89
CA THR A 485 -20.72 14.01 14.35
C THR A 485 -21.70 14.00 13.18
N LYS A 486 -21.36 14.63 12.04
CA LYS A 486 -22.24 14.64 10.86
C LYS A 486 -22.49 13.23 10.32
N GLN A 487 -21.44 12.42 10.21
CA GLN A 487 -21.48 11.07 9.66
C GLN A 487 -22.18 10.10 10.63
N ARG A 488 -21.89 10.21 11.93
CA ARG A 488 -22.38 9.28 12.96
C ARG A 488 -23.80 9.59 13.42
N THR A 489 -24.15 10.87 13.54
CA THR A 489 -25.45 11.36 14.03
C THR A 489 -26.45 11.60 12.88
N GLY A 490 -26.19 11.00 11.72
CA GLY A 490 -26.79 11.30 10.42
C GLY A 490 -28.29 11.64 10.38
N PRO A 491 -29.22 10.98 11.10
CA PRO A 491 -30.64 11.39 11.09
C PRO A 491 -30.91 12.82 11.60
N LEU A 492 -30.14 13.34 12.55
CA LEU A 492 -30.37 14.68 13.13
C LEU A 492 -29.71 15.80 12.30
N THR A 493 -28.62 15.47 11.62
CA THR A 493 -27.77 16.42 10.89
C THR A 493 -28.02 16.41 9.38
N ARG A 494 -28.71 15.39 8.83
CA ARG A 494 -29.07 15.35 7.41
C ARG A 494 -30.08 16.44 7.07
N LYS A 495 -29.85 17.11 5.93
CA LYS A 495 -30.75 18.13 5.38
C LYS A 495 -32.15 17.57 5.10
N ASP A 496 -32.22 16.30 4.68
CA ASP A 496 -33.48 15.58 4.39
C ASP A 496 -34.25 15.15 5.65
N ALA A 497 -33.73 15.45 6.83
CA ALA A 497 -34.34 15.10 8.11
C ALA A 497 -34.47 16.36 8.98
N VAL A 498 -33.75 16.46 10.09
CA VAL A 498 -33.89 17.58 11.04
C VAL A 498 -32.97 18.77 10.70
N GLY A 499 -31.90 18.55 9.92
CA GLY A 499 -31.03 19.62 9.43
C GLY A 499 -30.31 20.44 10.51
N LEU A 500 -30.13 19.92 11.72
CA LEU A 500 -29.48 20.64 12.82
C LEU A 500 -27.99 20.87 12.52
N GLN A 501 -27.54 22.11 12.73
CA GLN A 501 -26.12 22.44 12.73
C GLN A 501 -25.41 21.74 13.89
N VAL A 502 -24.20 21.24 13.63
CA VAL A 502 -23.41 20.48 14.61
C VAL A 502 -23.10 21.31 15.85
N ASP A 503 -22.94 22.62 15.68
CA ASP A 503 -22.61 23.55 16.77
C ASP A 503 -23.74 23.71 17.79
N ARG A 504 -24.97 23.40 17.40
CA ARG A 504 -26.13 23.42 18.31
C ARG A 504 -26.31 22.13 19.10
N LEU A 505 -25.53 21.09 18.81
CA LEU A 505 -25.65 19.81 19.50
C LEU A 505 -24.96 19.86 20.87
N PRO A 506 -25.57 19.28 21.92
CA PRO A 506 -24.96 19.25 23.26
C PRO A 506 -23.79 18.26 23.36
N TYR A 507 -23.48 17.54 22.29
CA TYR A 507 -22.39 16.59 22.21
C TYR A 507 -21.68 16.65 20.85
N ARG A 508 -20.43 16.23 20.85
CA ARG A 508 -19.62 15.96 19.66
C ARG A 508 -19.21 14.49 19.64
N VAL A 509 -19.12 13.92 18.45
CA VAL A 509 -18.57 12.58 18.21
C VAL A 509 -17.20 12.77 17.57
N LEU A 510 -16.17 12.42 18.31
CA LEU A 510 -14.78 12.53 17.89
C LEU A 510 -14.25 11.16 17.51
N SER A 511 -13.31 11.12 16.57
CA SER A 511 -12.75 9.86 16.11
C SER A 511 -11.32 9.99 15.61
N THR A 512 -10.59 8.88 15.65
CA THR A 512 -9.24 8.72 15.10
C THR A 512 -9.06 7.27 14.67
N ASP A 513 -8.42 7.08 13.51
CA ASP A 513 -7.98 5.76 13.08
C ASP A 513 -6.54 5.56 13.57
N ILE A 514 -6.31 4.52 14.37
CA ILE A 514 -4.99 4.05 14.77
C ILE A 514 -4.52 3.03 13.74
N LEU A 515 -3.39 3.29 13.09
CA LEU A 515 -2.81 2.44 12.06
C LEU A 515 -1.78 1.50 12.67
N ILE A 516 -1.77 0.26 12.20
CA ILE A 516 -0.79 -0.75 12.58
C ILE A 516 -0.12 -1.22 11.29
N GLU A 517 1.19 -1.01 11.20
CA GLU A 517 1.96 -1.28 10.00
C GLU A 517 1.80 -2.74 9.53
N GLY A 518 1.37 -2.93 8.28
CA GLY A 518 1.23 -4.26 7.66
C GLY A 518 0.05 -5.09 8.13
N VAL A 519 -0.71 -4.63 9.14
CA VAL A 519 -1.85 -5.35 9.70
C VAL A 519 -3.17 -4.71 9.29
N GLY A 520 -3.30 -3.39 9.45
CA GLY A 520 -4.54 -2.67 9.20
C GLY A 520 -4.73 -1.50 10.14
N TRP A 521 -5.96 -1.26 10.57
CA TRP A 521 -6.27 -0.12 11.45
C TRP A 521 -7.39 -0.41 12.44
N VAL A 522 -7.42 0.36 13.52
CA VAL A 522 -8.49 0.38 14.52
C VAL A 522 -9.13 1.76 14.50
N GLU A 523 -10.41 1.82 14.15
CA GLU A 523 -11.21 3.05 14.22
C GLU A 523 -11.72 3.21 15.65
N ILE A 524 -11.32 4.29 16.32
CA ILE A 524 -11.80 4.63 17.68
C ILE A 524 -12.70 5.86 17.58
N THR A 525 -13.85 5.80 18.25
CA THR A 525 -14.83 6.88 18.30
C THR A 525 -15.26 7.12 19.74
N ALA A 526 -15.44 8.38 20.13
CA ALA A 526 -15.91 8.76 21.46
C ALA A 526 -16.97 9.86 21.34
N GLN A 527 -18.03 9.75 22.16
CA GLN A 527 -19.00 10.82 22.31
C GLN A 527 -18.64 11.66 23.54
N VAL A 528 -18.40 12.94 23.34
CA VAL A 528 -18.07 13.91 24.39
C VAL A 528 -19.13 15.00 24.46
N ARG A 529 -19.37 15.56 25.64
CA ARG A 529 -20.24 16.73 25.78
C ARG A 529 -19.51 17.96 25.26
N THR A 530 -20.22 18.81 24.53
CA THR A 530 -19.65 20.05 23.96
C THR A 530 -19.06 20.94 25.06
N LYS A 531 -19.71 21.01 26.23
CA LYS A 531 -19.22 21.77 27.38
C LYS A 531 -17.88 21.25 27.94
N ASP A 532 -17.69 19.92 27.96
CA ASP A 532 -16.49 19.30 28.51
C ASP A 532 -15.30 19.42 27.53
N LEU A 533 -15.59 19.40 26.23
CA LEU A 533 -14.60 19.55 25.17
C LEU A 533 -13.99 20.96 25.12
N PHE A 534 -14.79 22.00 25.32
CA PHE A 534 -14.34 23.41 25.29
C PHE A 534 -14.11 24.00 26.68
N ARG A 535 -14.03 23.16 27.72
CA ARG A 535 -13.71 23.61 29.07
C ARG A 535 -12.23 24.01 29.12
N SER A 536 -11.94 25.25 29.53
CA SER A 536 -10.57 25.70 29.79
C SER A 536 -9.91 24.75 30.80
N LYS A 537 -8.75 24.18 30.43
CA LYS A 537 -7.98 23.28 31.29
C LYS A 537 -7.55 24.06 32.54
N PRO A 538 -7.77 23.55 33.77
CA PRO A 538 -7.21 24.20 34.95
C PRO A 538 -5.68 24.19 34.85
N PRO A 539 -4.97 25.24 35.29
CA PRO A 539 -3.52 25.29 35.25
C PRO A 539 -2.95 24.09 36.01
N GLN A 540 -2.03 23.35 35.36
CA GLN A 540 -1.30 22.26 36.02
C GLN A 540 -0.32 22.85 37.05
N PRO A 541 -0.18 22.24 38.24
CA PRO A 541 0.74 22.72 39.27
C PRO A 541 2.24 22.59 38.92
N ASP A 542 2.60 21.87 37.85
CA ASP A 542 4.00 21.52 37.53
C ASP A 542 4.52 22.10 36.20
N ALA A 543 3.90 23.16 35.67
CA ALA A 543 4.54 23.93 34.59
C ALA A 543 5.62 24.83 35.22
N PRO A 544 6.90 24.77 34.79
CA PRO A 544 7.87 25.77 35.21
C PRO A 544 7.32 27.14 34.82
N THR A 545 7.21 28.02 35.82
CA THR A 545 6.84 29.41 35.65
C THR A 545 7.67 29.97 34.48
N PRO A 546 7.06 30.51 33.42
CA PRO A 546 7.84 31.25 32.44
C PRO A 546 8.51 32.38 33.22
N ALA A 547 9.84 32.44 33.17
CA ALA A 547 10.58 33.57 33.71
C ALA A 547 9.96 34.85 33.13
N PRO A 548 9.73 35.89 33.93
CA PRO A 548 9.26 37.15 33.40
C PRO A 548 10.27 37.60 32.34
N ALA A 549 9.80 37.76 31.10
CA ALA A 549 10.60 38.38 30.07
C ALA A 549 10.98 39.77 30.57
N GLU A 550 12.29 40.05 30.57
CA GLU A 550 12.83 41.36 30.89
C GLU A 550 12.26 42.39 29.90
N GLU A 551 11.21 43.09 30.30
CA GLU A 551 10.84 44.38 29.71
C GLU A 551 11.88 45.41 30.17
N GLY A 552 12.98 45.47 29.42
CA GLY A 552 13.85 46.64 29.41
C GLY A 552 13.12 47.81 28.77
N GLY A 553 12.53 48.69 29.60
CA GLY A 553 11.92 49.94 29.14
C GLY A 553 11.49 50.81 30.32
N GLN A 554 12.38 51.66 30.81
CA GLN A 554 12.09 52.62 31.88
C GLN A 554 10.95 53.59 31.51
N PRO A 555 10.09 53.99 32.46
CA PRO A 555 9.03 54.96 32.21
C PRO A 555 9.62 56.39 32.13
N GLN A 556 9.32 57.12 31.05
CA GLN A 556 9.58 58.56 30.94
C GLN A 556 8.32 59.39 31.28
N PRO A 557 8.48 60.59 31.85
CA PRO A 557 7.42 61.31 32.54
C PRO A 557 6.50 62.08 31.57
N GLU A 558 5.27 62.27 32.05
CA GLU A 558 4.20 63.02 31.40
C GLU A 558 4.64 64.45 31.02
N LYS A 559 4.67 64.76 29.72
CA LYS A 559 4.84 66.14 29.24
C LYS A 559 3.57 66.94 29.50
N GLN A 560 3.63 67.87 30.44
CA GLN A 560 2.64 68.92 30.62
C GLN A 560 2.70 69.89 29.42
N LEU A 561 1.63 69.95 28.63
CA LEU A 561 1.45 70.91 27.55
C LEU A 561 1.35 72.34 28.11
N SER A 562 1.96 73.30 27.40
CA SER A 562 2.09 74.69 27.86
C SER A 562 0.82 75.52 27.61
N ALA A 563 0.64 76.60 28.37
CA ALA A 563 -0.56 77.44 28.32
C ALA A 563 -0.84 78.09 26.95
N LEU A 564 0.17 78.21 26.08
CA LEU A 564 0.04 78.76 24.73
C LEU A 564 -0.63 77.78 23.75
N GLU A 565 -0.35 76.48 23.86
CA GLU A 565 -0.98 75.44 22.98
C GLU A 565 -2.46 75.23 23.31
N ARG A 566 -2.89 75.55 24.54
CA ARG A 566 -4.31 75.49 24.94
C ARG A 566 -5.13 76.67 24.43
N LEU A 567 -4.50 77.81 24.13
CA LEU A 567 -5.16 79.01 23.62
C LEU A 567 -5.40 78.94 22.11
N GLU A 568 -4.51 78.30 21.34
CA GLU A 568 -4.71 78.07 19.89
C GLU A 568 -5.84 77.07 19.61
N ALA A 569 -6.05 76.08 20.48
CA ALA A 569 -7.13 75.08 20.32
C ALA A 569 -8.55 75.60 20.59
N LEU A 570 -8.69 76.84 21.11
CA LEU A 570 -9.98 77.47 21.41
C LEU A 570 -10.48 78.41 20.30
N ALA A 571 -9.71 78.61 19.22
CA ALA A 571 -10.00 79.58 18.16
C ALA A 571 -10.61 78.99 16.87
N GLU A 572 -11.00 77.70 16.84
CA GLU A 572 -11.65 77.10 15.66
C GLU A 572 -13.12 76.73 15.93
N ASP A 573 -14.01 77.28 15.08
CA ASP A 573 -15.46 77.29 15.19
C ASP A 573 -16.16 75.90 15.14
N PRO A 574 -17.37 75.79 15.73
CA PRO A 574 -18.06 74.51 15.94
C PRO A 574 -19.03 74.21 14.80
N LYS A 575 -18.78 73.15 14.00
CA LYS A 575 -19.84 72.43 13.25
C LYS A 575 -19.32 71.13 12.64
N LYS A 576 -19.46 70.01 13.36
CA LYS A 576 -19.84 68.69 12.81
C LYS A 576 -20.07 67.67 13.94
N LYS A 577 -21.28 67.11 13.97
CA LYS A 577 -21.77 66.10 14.92
C LYS A 577 -20.90 64.84 14.92
N LYS A 578 -20.43 64.41 16.10
CA LYS A 578 -19.86 63.06 16.35
C LYS A 578 -21.00 62.07 16.63
N THR A 579 -21.10 61.01 15.82
CA THR A 579 -21.85 59.78 16.13
C THR A 579 -21.05 58.95 17.13
N ALA A 580 -21.72 58.50 18.20
CA ALA A 580 -21.16 57.68 19.26
C ALA A 580 -20.82 56.27 18.78
N THR A 581 -19.59 55.80 19.06
CA THR A 581 -19.15 54.41 18.93
C THR A 581 -19.57 53.62 20.19
N PRO A 582 -20.04 52.36 20.09
CA PRO A 582 -20.36 51.54 21.27
C PRO A 582 -19.09 51.17 22.06
N PRO A 583 -19.21 50.78 23.34
CA PRO A 583 -18.07 50.42 24.18
C PRO A 583 -17.36 49.15 23.66
N PRO A 584 -16.06 48.99 23.96
CA PRO A 584 -15.27 47.85 23.50
C PRO A 584 -15.75 46.56 24.18
N ILE A 585 -15.94 45.53 23.37
CA ILE A 585 -16.18 44.15 23.78
C ILE A 585 -14.87 43.64 24.42
N PRO A 586 -14.90 42.97 25.58
CA PRO A 586 -13.69 42.48 26.21
C PRO A 586 -13.01 41.44 25.30
N ASP A 587 -11.68 41.56 25.19
CA ASP A 587 -10.80 40.70 24.40
C ASP A 587 -11.20 39.22 24.53
N GLU A 588 -11.64 38.63 23.41
CA GLU A 588 -11.79 37.18 23.32
C GLU A 588 -10.41 36.57 23.52
N ALA A 589 -10.21 35.94 24.68
CA ALA A 589 -9.07 35.07 24.93
C ALA A 589 -8.93 34.11 23.74
N GLU A 590 -7.73 34.05 23.17
CA GLU A 590 -7.28 33.01 22.24
C GLU A 590 -7.96 31.67 22.61
N PRO A 591 -8.76 31.06 21.72
CA PRO A 591 -9.54 29.88 22.07
C PRO A 591 -8.57 28.77 22.49
N GLY A 592 -8.48 28.52 23.80
CA GLY A 592 -7.62 27.48 24.35
C GLY A 592 -7.87 26.14 23.66
N GLU A 593 -6.80 25.36 23.48
CA GLU A 593 -6.87 24.06 22.79
C GLU A 593 -7.99 23.19 23.40
N PRO A 594 -8.90 22.61 22.57
CA PRO A 594 -9.97 21.78 23.08
C PRO A 594 -9.45 20.54 23.83
N ASN A 595 -10.18 20.10 24.85
CA ASN A 595 -9.83 18.94 25.65
C ASN A 595 -10.16 17.63 24.90
N TRP A 596 -9.26 17.21 24.03
CA TRP A 596 -9.40 16.00 23.23
C TRP A 596 -9.25 14.73 24.09
N PRO A 597 -10.15 13.73 23.98
CA PRO A 597 -9.91 12.42 24.56
C PRO A 597 -8.65 11.78 23.99
N VAL A 598 -7.86 11.10 24.81
CA VAL A 598 -6.57 10.53 24.42
C VAL A 598 -6.57 9.02 24.62
N VAL A 599 -5.90 8.30 23.73
CA VAL A 599 -5.67 6.86 23.83
C VAL A 599 -4.18 6.60 23.77
N ASP A 600 -3.68 5.82 24.72
CA ASP A 600 -2.30 5.35 24.76
C ASP A 600 -2.19 4.00 24.06
N VAL A 601 -1.20 3.87 23.19
CA VAL A 601 -0.91 2.62 22.49
C VAL A 601 0.45 2.10 22.92
N TYR A 602 0.50 0.80 23.18
CA TYR A 602 1.71 0.08 23.56
C TYR A 602 1.97 -1.01 22.53
N SER A 603 3.19 -1.03 22.01
CA SER A 603 3.64 -1.96 20.97
C SER A 603 5.09 -2.36 21.22
N PRO A 604 5.59 -3.41 20.54
CA PRO A 604 7.01 -3.76 20.61
C PRO A 604 7.88 -2.54 20.25
N GLU A 605 8.87 -2.26 21.10
CA GLU A 605 9.79 -1.11 21.02
C GLU A 605 9.14 0.29 20.97
N GLY A 606 7.81 0.39 21.10
CA GLY A 606 7.08 1.64 20.88
C GLY A 606 7.04 2.09 19.41
N LYS A 607 7.20 1.17 18.45
CA LYS A 607 7.17 1.46 17.01
C LYS A 607 5.89 0.91 16.36
N PHE A 608 5.82 0.86 15.02
CA PHE A 608 4.77 0.17 14.25
C PHE A 608 3.36 0.77 14.26
N VAL A 609 3.17 1.86 15.01
CA VAL A 609 1.85 2.50 15.19
C VAL A 609 1.87 3.89 14.58
N GLY A 610 0.82 4.22 13.85
CA GLY A 610 0.56 5.56 13.33
C GLY A 610 -0.87 6.00 13.62
N CYS A 611 -1.20 7.22 13.19
CA CYS A 611 -2.59 7.67 13.18
C CYS A 611 -2.94 8.36 11.87
N ARG A 612 -4.21 8.33 11.52
CA ARG A 612 -4.77 9.12 10.43
C ARG A 612 -6.14 9.66 10.80
N ARG A 613 -6.61 10.59 9.98
CA ARG A 613 -8.01 11.05 10.01
C ARG A 613 -8.94 9.82 9.90
N PRO A 614 -10.12 9.82 10.52
CA PRO A 614 -11.00 8.66 10.44
C PRO A 614 -11.58 8.48 9.03
N LEU A 615 -11.44 7.27 8.49
CA LEU A 615 -12.08 6.87 7.23
C LEU A 615 -13.61 6.75 7.38
N ASN A 616 -14.11 6.59 8.62
CA ASN A 616 -15.47 6.12 8.91
C ASN A 616 -15.75 4.75 8.28
N GLY A 617 -14.74 3.86 8.33
CA GLY A 617 -14.79 2.53 7.74
C GLY A 617 -15.99 1.72 8.23
N TRP A 618 -16.36 1.86 9.51
CA TRP A 618 -17.54 1.18 10.05
C TRP A 618 -18.82 1.57 9.31
N MET A 619 -19.01 2.87 9.03
CA MET A 619 -20.20 3.37 8.33
C MET A 619 -20.30 2.86 6.90
N LEU A 620 -19.16 2.71 6.21
CA LEU A 620 -19.08 2.20 4.85
C LEU A 620 -19.33 0.69 4.79
N ASN A 621 -18.88 -0.04 5.81
CA ASN A 621 -18.92 -1.49 5.87
C ASN A 621 -20.08 -2.05 6.71
N LYS A 622 -21.04 -1.21 7.14
CA LYS A 622 -22.18 -1.68 7.91
C LYS A 622 -22.88 -2.82 7.17
N PRO A 623 -23.10 -3.98 7.83
CA PRO A 623 -23.91 -5.03 7.23
C PRO A 623 -25.28 -4.42 6.90
N LYS A 624 -25.68 -4.54 5.63
CA LYS A 624 -26.98 -4.03 5.18
C LYS A 624 -28.04 -4.77 5.98
N VAL A 625 -28.75 -4.06 6.86
CA VAL A 625 -29.92 -4.60 7.53
C VAL A 625 -30.95 -4.93 6.45
N THR A 626 -31.22 -6.22 6.23
CA THR A 626 -32.19 -6.66 5.23
C THR A 626 -33.58 -6.15 5.59
N ALA A 627 -34.46 -6.01 4.59
CA ALA A 627 -35.84 -5.56 4.82
C ALA A 627 -36.57 -6.45 5.85
N GLU A 628 -36.24 -7.74 5.90
CA GLU A 628 -36.73 -8.71 6.89
C GLU A 628 -36.24 -8.40 8.32
N GLN A 629 -34.97 -8.03 8.49
CA GLN A 629 -34.42 -7.62 9.79
C GLN A 629 -35.02 -6.29 10.27
N LYS A 630 -35.35 -5.36 9.36
CA LYS A 630 -36.09 -4.13 9.70
C LYS A 630 -37.53 -4.41 10.09
N ARG A 631 -38.18 -5.42 9.51
CA ARG A 631 -39.55 -5.85 9.87
C ARG A 631 -39.63 -6.49 11.25
N LYS A 632 -38.55 -7.12 11.75
CA LYS A 632 -38.44 -7.55 13.15
C LYS A 632 -38.24 -6.33 14.06
N ARG A 633 -39.34 -5.63 14.38
CA ARG A 633 -39.36 -4.63 15.47
C ARG A 633 -38.72 -5.25 16.72
N PRO A 634 -37.76 -4.56 17.40
CA PRO A 634 -37.28 -5.04 18.68
C PRO A 634 -38.48 -5.18 19.62
N ARG A 635 -38.68 -6.38 20.18
CA ARG A 635 -39.75 -6.64 21.17
C ARG A 635 -39.63 -5.59 22.26
N LYS A 636 -40.68 -4.80 22.49
CA LYS A 636 -40.74 -3.84 23.61
C LYS A 636 -40.33 -4.59 24.88
N SER A 637 -39.34 -4.07 25.58
CA SER A 637 -38.89 -4.65 26.85
C SER A 637 -40.06 -4.69 27.84
N MET A 638 -40.54 -5.90 28.13
CA MET A 638 -41.62 -6.11 29.11
C MET A 638 -41.19 -5.76 30.55
N LYS A 639 -39.91 -5.39 30.79
CA LYS A 639 -39.44 -4.98 32.12
C LYS A 639 -40.16 -3.74 32.65
N GLY A 640 -40.45 -2.76 31.79
CA GLY A 640 -41.19 -1.54 32.18
C GLY A 640 -42.62 -1.86 32.59
N MET A 641 -43.33 -2.62 31.75
CA MET A 641 -44.71 -3.07 32.00
C MET A 641 -44.81 -3.96 33.25
N LYS A 642 -43.92 -4.94 33.40
CA LYS A 642 -43.88 -5.81 34.60
C LYS A 642 -43.58 -5.05 35.88
N LYS A 643 -42.76 -4.00 35.84
CA LYS A 643 -42.48 -3.14 37.00
C LYS A 643 -43.70 -2.31 37.39
N LEU A 644 -44.42 -1.80 36.40
CA LEU A 644 -45.65 -1.01 36.59
C LEU A 644 -46.80 -1.89 37.11
N GLU A 645 -46.92 -3.10 36.61
CA GLU A 645 -47.88 -4.10 37.05
C GLU A 645 -47.59 -4.59 38.47
N LYS A 646 -46.31 -4.83 38.81
CA LYS A 646 -45.90 -5.13 40.19
C LYS A 646 -46.18 -3.97 41.15
N LYS A 647 -46.07 -2.73 40.69
CA LYS A 647 -46.42 -1.52 41.47
C LYS A 647 -47.93 -1.46 41.72
N ARG A 648 -48.75 -1.62 40.67
CA ARG A 648 -50.22 -1.69 40.77
C ARG A 648 -50.69 -2.81 41.70
N ARG A 649 -50.05 -3.98 41.66
CA ARG A 649 -50.38 -5.11 42.53
C ARG A 649 -50.06 -4.84 44.00
N ARG A 650 -49.00 -4.06 44.29
CA ARG A 650 -48.67 -3.60 45.64
C ARG A 650 -49.62 -2.50 46.13
N GLU A 651 -50.00 -1.58 45.25
CA GLU A 651 -50.98 -0.52 45.56
C GLU A 651 -52.36 -1.14 45.87
N ALA A 652 -52.80 -2.13 45.09
CA ALA A 652 -54.06 -2.86 45.33
C ALA A 652 -54.04 -3.74 46.60
N ALA A 653 -52.87 -4.29 46.97
CA ALA A 653 -52.72 -5.05 48.22
C ALA A 653 -52.64 -4.15 49.46
N GLY A 654 -52.18 -2.90 49.30
CA GLY A 654 -52.11 -1.91 50.40
C GLY A 654 -53.44 -1.21 50.69
N SER A 655 -54.38 -1.22 49.75
CA SER A 655 -55.71 -0.59 49.90
C SER A 655 -56.79 -1.53 50.47
N GLY A 656 -56.47 -2.80 50.73
CA GLY A 656 -57.42 -3.81 51.23
C GLY A 656 -57.33 -4.09 52.74
N GLY A 657 -56.60 -3.28 53.51
CA GLY A 657 -56.29 -3.53 54.92
C GLY A 657 -56.96 -2.58 55.93
N PHE A 658 -57.99 -1.83 55.53
CA PHE A 658 -58.84 -1.07 56.45
C PHE A 658 -60.30 -1.16 55.97
N ALA A 659 -60.96 -2.22 56.39
CA ALA A 659 -62.42 -2.32 56.47
C ALA A 659 -62.76 -3.22 57.65
#